data_AF-A0A2H4SF81-F1
#
_entry.id   AF-A0A2H4SF81-F1
#
_cell.length_a   1.000
_cell.length_b   1.000
_cell.length_c   1.000
_cell.angle_alpha   90.00
_cell.angle_beta   90.00
_cell.angle_gamma   90.00
#
_symmetry.space_group_name_H-M   'P 1'
#
loop_
_entity.id
_entity.type
_entity.pdbx_description
1 polymer ?
#
loop_
_entity_poly.entity_id
_entity_poly.type
_entity_poly.pdbx_seq_one_letter_code
_entity_poly.pdbx_strand_id
1 'polypeptide(L)'
;MHVHWPSQPMDVMSLPSLGVSWQNMVLSQEFVQTGKESDALQYYTSLYPTMQSSKNVRWTSYMIMLRYSSQEPVAMHLLIAASLIDLTTAHDDNMDLCRAAQAHAKAGMYLLEAAMTPDAKHDPVSVVIACFFLYRYMAVAQEFNAVMMAKWSDSVFNYVKRNRLENLCAGTGLAARDPLTTHNTALAAITHEKRSHLARLMIWIFYEDIFASIRGYGGSLARHLCAKPERAREIFQYSGGELESSWGAEYPEREILDDVENAPILTFLYDTIPLYAEVNKVVDSSQSSDADKAAVEDKIEKLEEPRPRLMINADYMVPFFYALRIYCFRSFLTDDCLAIPSPPVIQSCVTSILQLAQRSLSRGLLDPMRARFQWPLFMAGIETKDTIHKEWVQSKMKTAKMSMAFQTVICLEEESQRRTPMALLRRILGGQNCPGRSIPATKPAMAEQEVAMRAIDGYDAELRGINKKIFDNPELGYEEFQAHDNIVSLLRSLKFEVTPHAFGVQTSFSCEVGAGGRVVVYNAEYDALPDIGHACGHNLIATSSIASFLGVAAALKSSSTPGRVRLYGTPAEEGGGGKVRLIDAGAYKDVDACLMVHPGPPMPPPRSLDYHGCCVPSGSAYGRTLASKKFNVTFTGQEAHAAMAPFQGRNALDAVVLGYNGVSMLRQQTRPHDRIHSVIMSGGTRPNVITSFTKTQYCVRSDTLKEATALETRVKACMEGAATATACEVDYEVDNAYADLRPNRTICSLYADAMALPCIDSPVACDFEHAPPVPGSTDQGNVSYVVPSFHGGFAIPCPPGAYNHTKGFTACAGTDEAHKLAIDAAKGMAMAGLAILNDEAVAAKIWEEFKANRALDEKELY
;
A
#
# COMPACT_ATOMS: atom_id res chain seq x y z
N MET A 1 15.16 16.97 -48.11
CA MET A 1 13.98 17.80 -47.78
C MET A 1 13.83 17.83 -46.27
N HIS A 2 14.24 18.92 -45.63
CA HIS A 2 14.01 19.13 -44.20
C HIS A 2 12.53 19.47 -44.00
N VAL A 3 11.79 18.57 -43.35
CA VAL A 3 10.43 18.85 -42.91
C VAL A 3 10.53 19.56 -41.56
N HIS A 4 10.26 20.86 -41.56
CA HIS A 4 10.09 21.64 -40.33
C HIS A 4 8.81 21.18 -39.63
N TRP A 5 8.95 20.60 -38.43
CA TRP A 5 7.84 20.43 -37.51
C TRP A 5 7.56 21.78 -36.84
N PRO A 6 6.30 22.23 -36.72
CA PRO A 6 6.03 23.52 -36.09
C PRO A 6 6.28 23.40 -34.58
N SER A 7 7.37 24.01 -34.13
CA SER A 7 7.60 24.38 -32.74
C SER A 7 6.81 25.67 -32.45
N GLN A 8 5.51 25.54 -32.23
CA GLN A 8 4.74 26.55 -31.52
C GLN A 8 4.01 25.89 -30.35
N PRO A 9 4.07 26.46 -29.12
CA PRO A 9 3.14 26.06 -28.08
C PRO A 9 1.74 26.39 -28.58
N MET A 10 0.90 25.37 -28.81
CA MET A 10 -0.52 25.62 -29.06
C MET A 10 -1.09 26.30 -27.82
N ASP A 11 -1.63 27.50 -28.02
CA ASP A 11 -2.40 28.23 -27.03
C ASP A 11 -3.66 27.41 -26.70
N VAL A 12 -3.60 26.66 -25.59
CA VAL A 12 -4.63 25.72 -25.12
C VAL A 12 -5.93 26.46 -24.73
N MET A 13 -5.94 27.81 -24.73
CA MET A 13 -7.08 28.64 -24.33
C MET A 13 -7.94 29.15 -25.49
N SER A 14 -7.65 28.84 -26.76
CA SER A 14 -8.40 29.36 -27.92
C SER A 14 -9.16 28.29 -28.72
N LEU A 15 -9.86 27.38 -28.03
CA LEU A 15 -10.92 26.59 -28.67
C LEU A 15 -12.10 27.51 -29.03
N PRO A 16 -12.52 27.61 -30.31
CA PRO A 16 -13.80 28.19 -30.67
C PRO A 16 -14.90 27.37 -29.98
N SER A 17 -15.84 28.05 -29.30
CA SER A 17 -16.89 27.41 -28.50
C SER A 17 -17.58 26.29 -29.26
N LEU A 18 -17.50 25.06 -28.75
CA LEU A 18 -18.32 23.90 -29.16
C LEU A 18 -19.82 24.11 -28.85
N GLY A 19 -20.28 25.35 -28.63
CA GLY A 19 -21.55 25.67 -27.97
C GLY A 19 -21.59 25.27 -26.48
N VAL A 20 -20.53 24.64 -25.97
CA VAL A 20 -20.39 24.24 -24.57
C VAL A 20 -19.30 25.11 -23.95
N SER A 21 -19.71 26.23 -23.36
CA SER A 21 -18.89 26.88 -22.34
C SER A 21 -18.84 25.93 -21.14
N TRP A 22 -17.64 25.55 -20.68
CA TRP A 22 -17.48 24.71 -19.47
C TRP A 22 -18.11 25.37 -18.23
N GLN A 23 -18.21 26.71 -18.22
CA GLN A 23 -18.91 27.47 -17.19
C GLN A 23 -20.44 27.37 -17.29
N ASN A 24 -20.98 26.85 -18.40
CA ASN A 24 -22.41 26.73 -18.69
C ASN A 24 -22.90 25.27 -18.82
N MET A 25 -22.06 24.27 -18.55
CA MET A 25 -22.57 22.90 -18.37
C MET A 25 -23.41 22.87 -17.09
N VAL A 26 -24.72 22.76 -17.24
CA VAL A 26 -25.64 22.48 -16.13
C VAL A 26 -25.42 21.04 -15.71
N LEU A 27 -24.42 20.81 -14.85
CA LEU A 27 -24.30 19.56 -14.11
C LEU A 27 -25.54 19.42 -13.22
N SER A 28 -26.02 18.20 -12.98
CA SER A 28 -27.16 17.98 -12.08
C SER A 28 -26.91 18.67 -10.73
N GLN A 29 -27.95 19.13 -10.04
CA GLN A 29 -27.81 19.79 -8.73
C GLN A 29 -27.09 18.94 -7.66
N GLU A 30 -26.94 17.64 -7.89
CA GLU A 30 -26.19 16.69 -7.07
C GLU A 30 -24.66 16.75 -7.27
N PHE A 31 -24.17 17.56 -8.21
CA PHE A 31 -22.76 17.61 -8.59
C PHE A 31 -22.05 18.83 -7.98
N VAL A 32 -21.15 18.61 -7.02
CA VAL A 32 -20.33 19.66 -6.40
C VAL A 32 -18.98 19.71 -7.11
N GLN A 33 -18.67 20.81 -7.79
CA GLN A 33 -17.34 21.02 -8.38
C GLN A 33 -16.34 21.40 -7.29
N THR A 34 -15.39 20.52 -7.00
CA THR A 34 -14.12 20.87 -6.38
C THR A 34 -13.11 21.18 -7.49
N GLY A 35 -11.92 21.70 -7.20
CA GLY A 35 -10.93 21.98 -8.26
C GLY A 35 -10.56 20.75 -9.11
N LYS A 36 -10.72 19.53 -8.55
CA LYS A 36 -10.25 18.27 -9.12
C LYS A 36 -11.11 17.76 -10.28
N GLU A 37 -12.42 18.00 -10.26
CA GLU A 37 -13.32 17.64 -11.36
C GLU A 37 -13.00 18.49 -12.61
N SER A 38 -12.58 19.74 -12.41
CA SER A 38 -12.07 20.59 -13.49
C SER A 38 -10.79 20.01 -14.09
N ASP A 39 -9.82 19.60 -13.26
CA ASP A 39 -8.58 18.97 -13.72
C ASP A 39 -8.87 17.66 -14.48
N ALA A 40 -9.79 16.84 -13.98
CA ALA A 40 -10.22 15.60 -14.63
C ALA A 40 -10.84 15.85 -16.01
N LEU A 41 -11.71 16.85 -16.13
CA LEU A 41 -12.34 17.21 -17.40
C LEU A 41 -11.35 17.86 -18.37
N GLN A 42 -10.41 18.68 -17.87
CA GLN A 42 -9.35 19.24 -18.69
C GLN A 42 -8.44 18.13 -19.23
N TYR A 43 -8.07 17.16 -18.40
CA TYR A 43 -7.32 16.00 -18.83
C TYR A 43 -8.08 15.15 -19.85
N TYR A 44 -9.37 14.90 -19.60
CA TYR A 44 -10.23 14.13 -20.49
C TYR A 44 -10.39 14.79 -21.87
N THR A 45 -10.47 16.12 -21.90
CA THR A 45 -10.71 16.88 -23.14
C THR A 45 -9.43 17.19 -23.92
N SER A 46 -8.26 16.89 -23.35
CA SER A 46 -6.96 17.13 -23.98
C SER A 46 -6.17 15.84 -24.16
N LEU A 47 -5.63 15.27 -23.09
CA LEU A 47 -4.63 14.21 -23.13
C LEU A 47 -5.25 12.81 -23.22
N TYR A 48 -6.36 12.54 -22.52
CA TYR A 48 -6.97 11.21 -22.47
C TYR A 48 -7.24 10.59 -23.86
N PRO A 49 -7.85 11.30 -24.84
CA PRO A 49 -8.18 10.72 -26.13
C PRO A 49 -6.93 10.47 -26.97
N THR A 50 -5.85 11.24 -26.79
CA THR A 50 -4.57 11.02 -27.51
C THR A 50 -3.88 9.74 -27.07
N MET A 51 -4.18 9.22 -25.88
CA MET A 51 -3.70 7.92 -25.43
C MET A 51 -4.41 6.76 -26.16
N GLN A 52 -5.65 7.00 -26.60
CA GLN A 52 -6.59 5.98 -27.05
C GLN A 52 -6.99 6.10 -28.53
N SER A 53 -6.68 7.23 -29.18
CA SER A 53 -6.89 7.46 -30.62
C SER A 53 -5.72 8.23 -31.24
N SER A 54 -5.43 7.96 -32.51
CA SER A 54 -4.50 8.76 -33.33
C SER A 54 -5.19 9.96 -33.99
N LYS A 55 -6.53 10.05 -33.91
CA LYS A 55 -7.31 11.13 -34.49
C LYS A 55 -7.11 12.45 -33.76
N ASN A 56 -7.48 13.54 -34.42
CA ASN A 56 -7.62 14.81 -33.73
C ASN A 56 -8.65 14.68 -32.59
N VAL A 57 -8.27 15.09 -31.38
CA VAL A 57 -9.06 14.95 -30.15
C VAL A 57 -10.51 15.38 -30.34
N ARG A 58 -10.74 16.49 -31.05
CA ARG A 58 -12.07 17.07 -31.32
C ARG A 58 -13.02 16.08 -31.98
N TRP A 59 -12.51 15.24 -32.88
CA TRP A 59 -13.31 14.38 -33.75
C TRP A 59 -13.31 12.92 -33.29
N THR A 60 -13.04 12.67 -32.00
CA THR A 60 -12.99 11.31 -31.42
C THR A 60 -14.33 10.87 -30.85
N SER A 61 -14.54 9.56 -30.75
CA SER A 61 -15.68 8.97 -30.03
C SER A 61 -15.70 9.39 -28.55
N TYR A 62 -14.55 9.71 -27.95
CA TYR A 62 -14.45 10.23 -26.58
C TYR A 62 -15.15 11.58 -26.40
N MET A 63 -15.10 12.46 -27.40
CA MET A 63 -15.82 13.73 -27.35
C MET A 63 -17.34 13.54 -27.52
N ILE A 64 -17.75 12.52 -28.28
CA ILE A 64 -19.16 12.11 -28.36
C ILE A 64 -19.62 11.57 -26.99
N MET A 65 -18.82 10.71 -26.34
CA MET A 65 -19.13 10.20 -25.00
C MET A 65 -19.26 11.31 -23.96
N LEU A 66 -18.43 12.36 -24.04
CA LEU A 66 -18.53 13.50 -23.14
C LEU A 66 -19.83 14.28 -23.32
N ARG A 67 -20.30 14.44 -24.56
CA ARG A 67 -21.61 15.06 -24.84
C ARG A 67 -22.74 14.27 -24.17
N TYR A 68 -22.77 12.95 -24.32
CA TYR A 68 -23.76 12.11 -23.63
C TYR A 68 -23.60 12.15 -22.11
N SER A 69 -22.37 12.06 -21.61
CA SER A 69 -22.09 12.08 -20.16
C SER A 69 -22.47 13.40 -19.51
N SER A 70 -22.37 14.53 -20.23
CA SER A 70 -22.77 15.85 -19.73
C SER A 70 -24.23 15.95 -19.32
N GLN A 71 -25.09 15.06 -19.83
CA GLN A 71 -26.53 15.04 -19.57
C GLN A 71 -26.94 13.97 -18.55
N GLU A 72 -26.04 13.06 -18.16
CA GLU A 72 -26.37 11.86 -17.39
C GLU A 72 -25.33 11.64 -16.27
N PRO A 73 -25.71 11.88 -14.99
CA PRO A 73 -24.77 11.82 -13.86
C PRO A 73 -24.03 10.49 -13.73
N VAL A 74 -24.70 9.37 -14.03
CA VAL A 74 -24.12 8.02 -13.97
C VAL A 74 -22.86 7.89 -14.85
N ALA A 75 -22.91 8.42 -16.07
CA ALA A 75 -21.81 8.37 -17.01
C ALA A 75 -20.72 9.38 -16.64
N MET A 76 -21.10 10.58 -16.18
CA MET A 76 -20.15 11.62 -15.78
C MET A 76 -19.29 11.19 -14.58
N HIS A 77 -19.89 10.61 -13.54
CA HIS A 77 -19.13 10.14 -12.37
C HIS A 77 -18.06 9.12 -12.74
N LEU A 78 -18.39 8.11 -13.57
CA LEU A 78 -17.42 7.09 -13.96
C LEU A 78 -16.37 7.63 -14.95
N LEU A 79 -16.75 8.55 -15.84
CA LEU A 79 -15.79 9.25 -16.71
C LEU A 79 -14.77 10.03 -15.88
N ILE A 80 -15.22 10.80 -14.88
CA ILE A 80 -14.34 11.56 -14.00
C ILE A 80 -13.46 10.63 -13.16
N ALA A 81 -14.03 9.55 -12.62
CA ALA A 81 -13.26 8.56 -11.89
C ALA A 81 -12.13 7.95 -12.74
N ALA A 82 -12.43 7.57 -13.99
CA ALA A 82 -11.43 7.04 -14.92
C ALA A 82 -10.36 8.08 -15.29
N SER A 83 -10.74 9.35 -15.46
CA SER A 83 -9.80 10.44 -15.74
C SER A 83 -8.89 10.75 -14.56
N LEU A 84 -9.45 10.81 -13.34
CA LEU A 84 -8.70 11.09 -12.11
C LEU A 84 -7.73 9.96 -11.77
N ILE A 85 -8.12 8.70 -11.94
CA ILE A 85 -7.22 7.57 -11.67
C ILE A 85 -6.07 7.52 -12.68
N ASP A 86 -6.33 7.86 -13.95
CA ASP A 86 -5.26 7.96 -14.96
C ASP A 86 -4.34 9.17 -14.70
N LEU A 87 -4.88 10.31 -14.24
CA LEU A 87 -4.11 11.48 -13.81
C LEU A 87 -3.23 11.20 -12.60
N THR A 88 -3.71 10.37 -11.67
CA THR A 88 -2.94 9.93 -10.50
C THR A 88 -1.62 9.31 -10.95
N THR A 89 -1.66 8.44 -11.96
CA THR A 89 -0.45 7.82 -12.54
C THR A 89 0.48 8.81 -13.25
N ALA A 90 -0.04 9.95 -13.73
CA ALA A 90 0.76 10.99 -14.41
C ALA A 90 1.37 12.02 -13.44
N HIS A 91 0.89 12.08 -12.20
CA HIS A 91 1.31 13.04 -11.17
C HIS A 91 1.86 12.33 -9.92
N ASP A 92 2.76 11.38 -10.11
CA ASP A 92 3.48 10.66 -9.04
C ASP A 92 2.54 10.14 -7.93
N ASP A 93 1.43 9.52 -8.35
CA ASP A 93 0.44 8.92 -7.47
C ASP A 93 -0.19 9.88 -6.44
N ASN A 94 -0.56 11.08 -6.90
CA ASN A 94 -1.24 12.10 -6.10
C ASN A 94 -2.48 11.54 -5.36
N MET A 95 -2.34 11.39 -4.04
CA MET A 95 -3.36 10.81 -3.15
C MET A 95 -4.69 11.54 -3.16
N ASP A 96 -4.68 12.85 -3.40
CA ASP A 96 -5.88 13.68 -3.43
C ASP A 96 -6.71 13.45 -4.70
N LEU A 97 -6.06 13.12 -5.82
CA LEU A 97 -6.71 12.71 -7.07
C LEU A 97 -7.23 11.27 -6.94
N CYS A 98 -6.47 10.38 -6.29
CA CYS A 98 -6.88 8.99 -6.05
C CYS A 98 -8.16 8.91 -5.20
N ARG A 99 -8.22 9.62 -4.07
CA ARG A 99 -9.42 9.68 -3.22
C ARG A 99 -10.64 10.26 -3.95
N ALA A 100 -10.42 11.29 -4.77
CA ALA A 100 -11.48 11.86 -5.59
C ALA A 100 -11.97 10.85 -6.64
N ALA A 101 -11.06 10.12 -7.29
CA ALA A 101 -11.40 9.06 -8.24
C ALA A 101 -12.26 7.97 -7.57
N GLN A 102 -11.89 7.52 -6.37
CA GLN A 102 -12.65 6.52 -5.60
C GLN A 102 -14.04 7.02 -5.21
N ALA A 103 -14.16 8.27 -4.75
CA ALA A 103 -15.45 8.87 -4.41
C ALA A 103 -16.38 8.91 -5.62
N HIS A 104 -15.88 9.37 -6.77
CA HIS A 104 -16.64 9.37 -8.02
C HIS A 104 -16.97 7.96 -8.52
N ALA A 105 -16.05 7.00 -8.40
CA ALA A 105 -16.29 5.61 -8.78
C ALA A 105 -17.42 5.00 -7.94
N LYS A 106 -17.41 5.22 -6.62
CA LYS A 106 -18.44 4.73 -5.70
C LYS A 106 -19.82 5.32 -6.02
N ALA A 107 -19.90 6.63 -6.23
CA ALA A 107 -21.13 7.30 -6.62
C ALA A 107 -21.65 6.79 -7.97
N GLY A 108 -20.75 6.69 -8.97
CA GLY A 108 -21.08 6.20 -10.30
C GLY A 108 -21.54 4.74 -10.32
N MET A 109 -20.90 3.85 -9.54
CA MET A 109 -21.31 2.46 -9.39
C MET A 109 -22.71 2.32 -8.78
N TYR A 110 -23.02 3.11 -7.75
CA TYR A 110 -24.36 3.13 -7.15
C TYR A 110 -25.44 3.57 -8.16
N LEU A 111 -25.18 4.66 -8.89
CA LEU A 111 -26.08 5.14 -9.94
C LEU A 111 -26.23 4.13 -11.09
N LEU A 112 -25.15 3.45 -11.46
CA LEU A 112 -25.14 2.46 -12.53
C LEU A 112 -25.97 1.22 -12.16
N GLU A 113 -25.86 0.75 -10.93
CA GLU A 113 -26.67 -0.35 -10.43
C GLU A 113 -28.17 0.00 -10.50
N ALA A 114 -28.55 1.21 -10.07
CA ALA A 114 -29.91 1.71 -10.19
C ALA A 114 -30.38 1.81 -11.66
N ALA A 115 -29.53 2.34 -12.54
CA ALA A 115 -29.82 2.52 -13.97
C ALA A 115 -29.98 1.18 -14.73
N MET A 116 -29.39 0.10 -14.22
CA MET A 116 -29.50 -1.25 -14.77
C MET A 116 -30.69 -2.06 -14.24
N THR A 117 -31.54 -1.51 -13.36
CA THR A 117 -32.75 -2.21 -12.91
C THR A 117 -33.82 -2.31 -14.02
N PRO A 118 -34.73 -3.31 -13.99
CA PRO A 118 -35.73 -3.50 -15.05
C PRO A 118 -36.67 -2.32 -15.29
N ASP A 119 -36.99 -1.57 -14.23
CA ASP A 119 -37.97 -0.47 -14.27
C ASP A 119 -37.35 0.90 -14.59
N ALA A 120 -36.02 0.99 -14.62
CA ALA A 120 -35.31 2.23 -14.86
C ALA A 120 -35.37 2.66 -16.35
N LYS A 121 -35.64 3.95 -16.59
CA LYS A 121 -35.77 4.54 -17.93
C LYS A 121 -34.58 5.47 -18.24
N HIS A 122 -33.37 4.91 -18.31
CA HIS A 122 -32.17 5.66 -18.74
C HIS A 122 -31.86 5.43 -20.23
N ASP A 123 -31.18 6.40 -20.86
CA ASP A 123 -30.67 6.24 -22.23
C ASP A 123 -29.65 5.09 -22.29
N PRO A 124 -29.88 4.04 -23.11
CA PRO A 124 -28.94 2.92 -23.22
C PRO A 124 -27.53 3.33 -23.60
N VAL A 125 -27.37 4.42 -24.36
CA VAL A 125 -26.05 4.96 -24.71
C VAL A 125 -25.27 5.35 -23.45
N SER A 126 -25.89 6.13 -22.55
CA SER A 126 -25.25 6.62 -21.33
C SER A 126 -24.94 5.51 -20.34
N VAL A 127 -25.82 4.50 -20.23
CA VAL A 127 -25.56 3.32 -19.40
C VAL A 127 -24.35 2.55 -19.93
N VAL A 128 -24.23 2.36 -21.25
CA VAL A 128 -23.08 1.65 -21.82
C VAL A 128 -21.78 2.48 -21.73
N ILE A 129 -21.85 3.81 -21.83
CA ILE A 129 -20.70 4.69 -21.54
C ILE A 129 -20.22 4.52 -20.10
N ALA A 130 -21.15 4.50 -19.14
CA ALA A 130 -20.85 4.24 -17.74
C ALA A 130 -20.16 2.88 -17.56
N CYS A 131 -20.68 1.81 -18.18
CA CYS A 131 -20.03 0.49 -18.18
C CYS A 131 -18.60 0.55 -18.71
N PHE A 132 -18.38 1.23 -19.84
CA PHE A 132 -17.07 1.37 -20.45
C PHE A 132 -16.09 2.04 -19.48
N PHE A 133 -16.45 3.18 -18.89
CA PHE A 133 -15.57 3.86 -17.93
C PHE A 133 -15.37 3.10 -16.63
N LEU A 134 -16.36 2.29 -16.20
CA LEU A 134 -16.17 1.36 -15.10
C LEU A 134 -15.06 0.35 -15.44
N TYR A 135 -15.09 -0.29 -16.61
CA TYR A 135 -14.01 -1.18 -17.04
C TYR A 135 -12.66 -0.47 -17.06
N ARG A 136 -12.60 0.77 -17.58
CA ARG A 136 -11.38 1.58 -17.64
C ARG A 136 -10.82 1.89 -16.26
N TYR A 137 -11.66 2.35 -15.34
CA TYR A 137 -11.29 2.62 -13.95
C TYR A 137 -10.75 1.35 -13.27
N MET A 138 -11.48 0.24 -13.39
CA MET A 138 -11.15 -1.04 -12.74
C MET A 138 -9.90 -1.71 -13.31
N ALA A 139 -9.51 -1.38 -14.55
CA ALA A 139 -8.26 -1.86 -15.13
C ALA A 139 -7.02 -1.23 -14.48
N VAL A 140 -7.16 -0.07 -13.83
CA VAL A 140 -6.05 0.70 -13.25
C VAL A 140 -6.11 0.77 -11.72
N ALA A 141 -7.30 0.80 -11.12
CA ALA A 141 -7.50 0.92 -9.68
C ALA A 141 -6.90 -0.25 -8.88
N GLN A 142 -6.28 0.05 -7.74
CA GLN A 142 -5.57 -0.93 -6.90
C GLN A 142 -6.47 -1.63 -5.88
N GLU A 143 -7.51 -0.96 -5.35
CA GLU A 143 -8.44 -1.48 -4.35
C GLU A 143 -9.50 -2.41 -4.96
N PHE A 144 -9.09 -3.57 -5.48
CA PHE A 144 -10.01 -4.36 -6.30
C PHE A 144 -10.09 -5.87 -6.04
N ASN A 145 -11.33 -6.36 -5.96
CA ASN A 145 -11.69 -7.77 -5.76
C ASN A 145 -12.27 -8.38 -7.04
N ALA A 146 -11.59 -9.37 -7.64
CA ALA A 146 -12.01 -10.12 -8.83
C ALA A 146 -13.51 -10.54 -8.85
N VAL A 147 -14.08 -10.86 -7.68
CA VAL A 147 -15.50 -11.22 -7.52
C VAL A 147 -16.42 -10.06 -7.93
N MET A 148 -16.07 -8.83 -7.61
CA MET A 148 -16.87 -7.66 -7.96
C MET A 148 -16.88 -7.43 -9.48
N MET A 149 -15.77 -7.68 -10.20
CA MET A 149 -15.74 -7.50 -11.66
C MET A 149 -16.50 -8.61 -12.36
N ALA A 150 -16.48 -9.83 -11.82
CA ALA A 150 -17.34 -10.90 -12.32
C ALA A 150 -18.82 -10.50 -12.20
N LYS A 151 -19.25 -9.97 -11.05
CA LYS A 151 -20.61 -9.45 -10.86
C LYS A 151 -20.96 -8.32 -11.82
N TRP A 152 -20.04 -7.39 -12.07
CA TRP A 152 -20.26 -6.31 -13.03
C TRP A 152 -20.34 -6.82 -14.46
N SER A 153 -19.47 -7.74 -14.86
CA SER A 153 -19.54 -8.40 -16.17
C SER A 153 -20.88 -9.09 -16.39
N ASP A 154 -21.37 -9.83 -15.38
CA ASP A 154 -22.69 -10.45 -15.41
C ASP A 154 -23.83 -9.42 -15.50
N SER A 155 -23.71 -8.31 -14.77
CA SER A 155 -24.70 -7.22 -14.78
C SER A 155 -24.77 -6.53 -16.13
N VAL A 156 -23.62 -6.22 -16.74
CA VAL A 156 -23.53 -5.65 -18.09
C VAL A 156 -24.13 -6.63 -19.12
N PHE A 157 -23.78 -7.91 -19.04
CA PHE A 157 -24.36 -8.95 -19.90
C PHE A 157 -25.88 -9.01 -19.77
N ASN A 158 -26.39 -9.07 -18.53
CA ASN A 158 -27.82 -9.13 -18.26
C ASN A 158 -28.55 -7.88 -18.77
N TYR A 159 -27.96 -6.70 -18.63
CA TYR A 159 -28.51 -5.45 -19.16
C TYR A 159 -28.57 -5.46 -20.68
N VAL A 160 -27.48 -5.83 -21.37
CA VAL A 160 -27.42 -5.95 -22.83
C VAL A 160 -28.50 -6.90 -23.34
N LYS A 161 -28.56 -8.11 -22.75
CA LYS A 161 -29.50 -9.16 -23.15
C LYS A 161 -30.96 -8.78 -22.90
N ARG A 162 -31.26 -8.21 -21.72
CA ARG A 162 -32.63 -7.81 -21.35
C ARG A 162 -33.17 -6.72 -22.27
N ASN A 163 -32.34 -5.73 -22.59
CA ASN A 163 -32.72 -4.61 -23.46
C ASN A 163 -32.52 -4.90 -24.95
N ARG A 164 -32.05 -6.10 -25.31
CA ARG A 164 -31.78 -6.55 -26.68
C ARG A 164 -30.91 -5.54 -27.45
N LEU A 165 -29.88 -4.99 -26.81
CA LEU A 165 -29.07 -3.92 -27.41
C LEU A 165 -28.36 -4.39 -28.70
N GLU A 166 -28.03 -5.68 -28.80
CA GLU A 166 -27.51 -6.28 -30.02
C GLU A 166 -28.45 -6.14 -31.22
N ASN A 167 -29.75 -5.97 -30.99
CA ASN A 167 -30.75 -5.73 -32.04
C ASN A 167 -30.86 -4.28 -32.45
N LEU A 168 -30.47 -3.36 -31.59
CA LEU A 168 -30.42 -1.93 -31.89
C LEU A 168 -29.16 -1.56 -32.67
N CYS A 169 -28.09 -2.34 -32.51
CA CYS A 169 -26.75 -2.06 -33.06
C CYS A 169 -26.43 -2.78 -34.37
N ALA A 170 -27.38 -3.45 -35.00
CA ALA A 170 -27.16 -4.20 -36.23
C ALA A 170 -28.08 -3.72 -37.36
N GLY A 171 -27.52 -3.63 -38.57
CA GLY A 171 -28.20 -3.16 -39.77
C GLY A 171 -29.44 -3.99 -40.12
N THR A 172 -30.37 -3.38 -40.86
CA THR A 172 -31.74 -3.83 -41.16
C THR A 172 -31.87 -5.09 -42.05
N GLY A 173 -30.93 -6.04 -42.00
CA GLY A 173 -30.98 -7.28 -42.80
C GLY A 173 -31.98 -8.33 -42.32
N LEU A 174 -32.42 -8.27 -41.05
CA LEU A 174 -33.34 -9.26 -40.44
C LEU A 174 -34.51 -8.62 -39.67
N ALA A 175 -34.89 -7.39 -40.01
CA ALA A 175 -36.07 -6.72 -39.43
C ALA A 175 -37.41 -7.31 -39.92
N ALA A 176 -37.44 -8.48 -40.58
CA ALA A 176 -38.64 -9.02 -41.22
C ALA A 176 -39.17 -10.36 -40.68
N ARG A 177 -38.57 -10.98 -39.65
CA ARG A 177 -39.08 -12.26 -39.11
C ARG A 177 -38.89 -12.43 -37.60
N ASP A 178 -39.47 -11.55 -36.81
CA ASP A 178 -40.02 -11.95 -35.51
C ASP A 178 -41.06 -10.91 -35.03
N PRO A 179 -42.37 -11.23 -34.98
CA PRO A 179 -43.38 -10.28 -34.54
C PRO A 179 -43.28 -10.11 -33.01
N LEU A 180 -42.62 -9.04 -32.57
CA LEU A 180 -42.66 -8.58 -31.18
C LEU A 180 -44.08 -8.13 -30.82
N THR A 181 -44.87 -9.09 -30.33
CA THR A 181 -46.05 -8.81 -29.54
C THR A 181 -45.66 -8.71 -28.06
N THR A 182 -46.16 -7.64 -27.44
CA THR A 182 -46.33 -7.37 -26.00
C THR A 182 -45.19 -6.75 -25.17
N HIS A 183 -45.53 -5.54 -24.67
CA HIS A 183 -45.05 -4.78 -23.51
C HIS A 183 -43.59 -4.32 -23.42
N ASN A 184 -43.21 -3.32 -24.22
CA ASN A 184 -42.56 -2.11 -23.70
C ASN A 184 -42.58 -0.96 -24.72
N THR A 185 -43.59 -0.08 -24.60
CA THR A 185 -43.85 1.09 -25.45
C THR A 185 -42.90 2.27 -25.16
N ALA A 186 -41.59 2.05 -25.15
CA ALA A 186 -40.58 3.12 -25.01
C ALA A 186 -39.47 3.10 -26.09
N LEU A 187 -39.35 2.04 -26.89
CA LEU A 187 -38.33 1.91 -27.95
C LEU A 187 -38.78 2.53 -29.30
N ALA A 188 -39.37 3.74 -29.24
CA ALA A 188 -39.70 4.53 -30.42
C ALA A 188 -38.46 5.33 -30.89
N ALA A 189 -38.03 5.06 -32.13
CA ALA A 189 -37.13 5.89 -32.96
C ALA A 189 -35.79 6.35 -32.33
N ILE A 190 -34.89 5.42 -31.97
CA ILE A 190 -33.48 5.76 -31.77
C ILE A 190 -32.86 6.17 -33.12
N THR A 191 -32.17 7.31 -33.15
CA THR A 191 -31.57 7.86 -34.39
C THR A 191 -30.50 6.93 -34.96
N HIS A 192 -30.20 7.07 -36.26
CA HIS A 192 -29.10 6.33 -36.88
C HIS A 192 -27.76 6.59 -36.15
N GLU A 193 -27.47 7.85 -35.84
CA GLU A 193 -26.33 8.28 -35.04
C GLU A 193 -26.23 7.52 -33.70
N LYS A 194 -27.31 7.55 -32.89
CA LYS A 194 -27.32 6.88 -31.58
C LYS A 194 -27.07 5.37 -31.70
N ARG A 195 -27.63 4.72 -32.72
CA ARG A 195 -27.40 3.28 -32.97
C ARG A 195 -25.95 2.98 -33.35
N SER A 196 -25.34 3.81 -34.21
CA SER A 196 -23.95 3.62 -34.63
C SER A 196 -22.98 3.87 -33.47
N HIS A 197 -23.23 4.88 -32.64
CA HIS A 197 -22.47 5.13 -31.42
C HIS A 197 -22.61 3.99 -30.39
N LEU A 198 -23.83 3.51 -30.17
CA LEU A 198 -24.06 2.35 -29.32
C LEU A 198 -23.34 1.11 -29.85
N ALA A 199 -23.30 0.89 -31.17
CA ALA A 199 -22.56 -0.22 -31.77
C ALA A 199 -21.05 -0.10 -31.51
N ARG A 200 -20.47 1.10 -31.62
CA ARG A 200 -19.07 1.36 -31.27
C ARG A 200 -18.78 1.05 -29.80
N LEU A 201 -19.63 1.53 -28.91
CA LEU A 201 -19.54 1.26 -27.47
C LEU A 201 -19.66 -0.23 -27.14
N MET A 202 -20.58 -0.94 -27.80
CA MET A 202 -20.75 -2.40 -27.66
C MET A 202 -19.47 -3.16 -28.00
N ILE A 203 -18.75 -2.76 -29.06
CA ILE A 203 -17.46 -3.36 -29.42
C ILE A 203 -16.39 -3.06 -28.35
N TRP A 204 -16.39 -1.85 -27.77
CA TRP A 204 -15.41 -1.48 -26.76
C TRP A 204 -15.64 -2.21 -25.43
N ILE A 205 -16.87 -2.29 -24.94
CA ILE A 205 -17.16 -3.08 -23.72
C ILE A 205 -16.98 -4.58 -23.96
N PHE A 206 -17.17 -5.05 -25.20
CA PHE A 206 -16.83 -6.42 -25.58
C PHE A 206 -15.33 -6.69 -25.45
N TYR A 207 -14.47 -5.80 -25.95
CA TYR A 207 -13.01 -5.93 -25.78
C TYR A 207 -12.60 -5.85 -24.31
N GLU A 208 -13.12 -4.89 -23.55
CA GLU A 208 -12.79 -4.75 -22.13
C GLU A 208 -13.21 -5.98 -21.31
N ASP A 209 -14.35 -6.60 -21.63
CA ASP A 209 -14.81 -7.84 -20.98
C ASP A 209 -13.95 -9.06 -21.39
N ILE A 210 -13.42 -9.10 -22.62
CA ILE A 210 -12.41 -10.09 -23.02
C ILE A 210 -11.14 -9.92 -22.20
N PHE A 211 -10.60 -8.71 -22.10
CA PHE A 211 -9.40 -8.46 -21.30
C PHE A 211 -9.60 -8.70 -19.81
N ALA A 212 -10.82 -8.45 -19.29
CA ALA A 212 -11.19 -8.88 -17.95
C ALA A 212 -11.03 -10.40 -17.81
N SER A 213 -11.55 -11.19 -18.77
CA SER A 213 -11.48 -12.65 -18.72
C SER A 213 -10.04 -13.19 -18.77
N ILE A 214 -9.15 -12.52 -19.52
CA ILE A 214 -7.70 -12.81 -19.55
C ILE A 214 -7.06 -12.63 -18.16
N ARG A 215 -7.62 -11.75 -17.32
CA ARG A 215 -7.18 -11.52 -15.93
C ARG A 215 -7.91 -12.41 -14.91
N GLY A 216 -8.66 -13.41 -15.36
CA GLY A 216 -9.32 -14.38 -14.49
C GLY A 216 -10.66 -13.93 -13.89
N TYR A 217 -11.28 -12.88 -14.42
CA TYR A 217 -12.61 -12.41 -13.97
C TYR A 217 -13.48 -11.95 -15.14
N GLY A 218 -14.81 -12.00 -15.01
CA GLY A 218 -15.73 -11.54 -16.07
C GLY A 218 -15.81 -12.45 -17.31
N GLY A 219 -15.98 -11.84 -18.49
CA GLY A 219 -16.12 -12.55 -19.78
C GLY A 219 -17.56 -12.99 -20.12
N SER A 220 -18.57 -12.56 -19.36
CA SER A 220 -19.96 -12.97 -19.59
C SER A 220 -20.56 -12.34 -20.84
N LEU A 221 -20.28 -11.07 -21.12
CA LEU A 221 -20.67 -10.43 -22.39
C LEU A 221 -19.85 -11.01 -23.54
N ALA A 222 -18.56 -11.24 -23.33
CA ALA A 222 -17.67 -11.81 -24.33
C ALA A 222 -18.16 -13.18 -24.82
N ARG A 223 -18.47 -14.09 -23.88
CA ARG A 223 -19.05 -15.42 -24.19
C ARG A 223 -20.34 -15.29 -24.98
N HIS A 224 -21.21 -14.32 -24.64
CA HIS A 224 -22.47 -14.12 -25.33
C HIS A 224 -22.29 -13.70 -26.80
N LEU A 225 -21.42 -12.73 -27.06
CA LEU A 225 -21.19 -12.22 -28.41
C LEU A 225 -20.38 -13.21 -29.26
N CYS A 226 -19.38 -13.89 -28.69
CA CYS A 226 -18.64 -14.96 -29.36
C CYS A 226 -19.52 -16.17 -29.73
N ALA A 227 -20.61 -16.42 -28.99
CA ALA A 227 -21.59 -17.44 -29.37
C ALA A 227 -22.47 -17.04 -30.58
N LYS A 228 -22.42 -15.78 -31.00
CA LYS A 228 -23.16 -15.23 -32.14
C LYS A 228 -22.21 -14.44 -33.07
N PRO A 229 -21.22 -15.09 -33.70
CA PRO A 229 -20.13 -14.41 -34.40
C PRO A 229 -20.62 -13.54 -35.58
N GLU A 230 -21.64 -13.98 -36.32
CA GLU A 230 -22.25 -13.18 -37.39
C GLU A 230 -22.84 -11.88 -36.84
N ARG A 231 -23.57 -11.97 -35.72
CA ARG A 231 -24.18 -10.80 -35.07
C ARG A 231 -23.13 -9.84 -34.52
N ALA A 232 -22.09 -10.36 -33.90
CA ALA A 232 -20.98 -9.53 -33.42
C ALA A 232 -20.29 -8.81 -34.60
N ARG A 233 -20.10 -9.48 -35.74
CA ARG A 233 -19.51 -8.90 -36.95
C ARG A 233 -20.39 -7.81 -37.55
N GLU A 234 -21.71 -8.00 -37.56
CA GLU A 234 -22.67 -6.96 -37.99
C GLU A 234 -22.56 -5.70 -37.12
N ILE A 235 -22.49 -5.86 -35.79
CA ILE A 235 -22.32 -4.75 -34.85
C ILE A 235 -21.00 -4.02 -35.11
N PHE A 236 -19.91 -4.77 -35.35
CA PHE A 236 -18.62 -4.19 -35.69
C PHE A 236 -18.67 -3.38 -36.99
N GLN A 237 -19.22 -3.95 -38.06
CA GLN A 237 -19.36 -3.26 -39.34
C GLN A 237 -20.21 -2.00 -39.20
N TYR A 238 -21.32 -2.08 -38.45
CA TYR A 238 -22.21 -0.94 -38.20
C TYR A 238 -21.55 0.15 -37.34
N SER A 239 -20.60 -0.22 -36.47
CA SER A 239 -19.84 0.75 -35.68
C SER A 239 -18.88 1.61 -36.51
N GLY A 240 -18.55 1.21 -37.75
CA GLY A 240 -17.58 1.90 -38.60
C GLY A 240 -17.99 3.35 -38.94
N GLY A 241 -19.28 3.60 -39.15
CA GLY A 241 -19.83 4.91 -39.51
C GLY A 241 -20.13 5.86 -38.34
N GLU A 242 -19.67 5.55 -37.13
CA GLU A 242 -20.02 6.27 -35.90
C GLU A 242 -19.62 7.75 -35.95
N LEU A 243 -18.39 8.05 -36.34
CA LEU A 243 -17.87 9.42 -36.37
C LEU A 243 -18.56 10.26 -37.44
N GLU A 244 -18.63 9.76 -38.68
CA GLU A 244 -19.32 10.44 -39.77
C GLU A 244 -20.79 10.70 -39.44
N SER A 245 -21.50 9.72 -38.86
CA SER A 245 -22.91 9.87 -38.50
C SER A 245 -23.17 10.79 -37.31
N SER A 246 -22.22 10.93 -36.38
CA SER A 246 -22.37 11.78 -35.17
C SER A 246 -21.91 13.21 -35.38
N TRP A 247 -20.91 13.42 -36.23
CA TRP A 247 -20.39 14.77 -36.55
C TRP A 247 -21.03 15.35 -37.82
N GLY A 248 -21.60 14.50 -38.68
CA GLY A 248 -22.31 14.91 -39.88
C GLY A 248 -21.45 15.80 -40.79
N ALA A 249 -22.02 16.90 -41.26
CA ALA A 249 -21.34 17.86 -42.13
C ALA A 249 -20.12 18.56 -41.50
N GLU A 250 -19.96 18.50 -40.16
CA GLU A 250 -18.79 19.07 -39.48
C GLU A 250 -17.57 18.15 -39.54
N TYR A 251 -17.75 16.86 -39.88
CA TYR A 251 -16.66 15.88 -39.90
C TYR A 251 -15.72 16.13 -41.10
N PRO A 252 -14.43 16.48 -40.88
CA PRO A 252 -13.57 16.88 -41.98
C PRO A 252 -13.22 15.73 -42.94
N GLU A 253 -13.12 16.01 -44.25
CA GLU A 253 -12.72 15.03 -45.27
C GLU A 253 -11.41 14.29 -44.93
N ARG A 254 -10.45 14.98 -44.31
CA ARG A 254 -9.18 14.35 -43.86
C ARG A 254 -9.38 13.28 -42.78
N GLU A 255 -10.38 13.44 -41.91
CA GLU A 255 -10.68 12.47 -40.85
C GLU A 255 -11.45 11.27 -41.42
N ILE A 256 -12.27 11.50 -42.45
CA ILE A 256 -12.92 10.43 -43.25
C ILE A 256 -11.85 9.60 -43.98
N LEU A 257 -10.87 10.25 -44.60
CA LEU A 257 -9.76 9.55 -45.25
C LEU A 257 -8.98 8.70 -44.22
N ASP A 258 -8.69 9.25 -43.04
CA ASP A 258 -8.06 8.51 -41.94
C ASP A 258 -8.93 7.31 -41.48
N ASP A 259 -10.26 7.42 -41.47
CA ASP A 259 -11.14 6.27 -41.18
C ASP A 259 -11.01 5.15 -42.22
N VAL A 260 -11.00 5.52 -43.50
CA VAL A 260 -10.86 4.56 -44.61
C VAL A 260 -9.49 3.90 -44.58
N GLU A 261 -8.42 4.68 -44.35
CA GLU A 261 -7.06 4.15 -44.22
C GLU A 261 -6.93 3.21 -43.01
N ASN A 262 -7.60 3.51 -41.89
CA ASN A 262 -7.56 2.68 -40.68
C ASN A 262 -8.54 1.50 -40.67
N ALA A 263 -9.49 1.42 -41.60
CA ALA A 263 -10.47 0.33 -41.63
C ALA A 263 -9.84 -1.08 -41.70
N PRO A 264 -8.78 -1.35 -42.49
CA PRO A 264 -8.13 -2.66 -42.51
C PRO A 264 -7.48 -3.04 -41.18
N ILE A 265 -6.80 -2.11 -40.49
CA ILE A 265 -6.14 -2.41 -39.21
C ILE A 265 -7.16 -2.58 -38.07
N LEU A 266 -8.26 -1.82 -38.09
CA LEU A 266 -9.36 -2.00 -37.14
C LEU A 266 -10.09 -3.34 -37.36
N THR A 267 -10.23 -3.75 -38.61
CA THR A 267 -10.76 -5.08 -38.97
C THR A 267 -9.84 -6.19 -38.46
N PHE A 268 -8.53 -6.06 -38.69
CA PHE A 268 -7.54 -6.99 -38.17
C PHE A 268 -7.57 -7.11 -36.64
N LEU A 269 -7.70 -5.97 -35.93
CA LEU A 269 -7.86 -5.98 -34.47
C LEU A 269 -9.15 -6.71 -34.06
N TYR A 270 -10.27 -6.44 -34.73
CA TYR A 270 -11.53 -7.13 -34.47
C TYR A 270 -11.46 -8.63 -34.73
N ASP A 271 -10.70 -9.07 -35.73
CA ASP A 271 -10.50 -10.50 -36.00
C ASP A 271 -9.51 -11.15 -35.01
N THR A 272 -8.65 -10.34 -34.37
CA THR A 272 -7.67 -10.80 -33.38
C THR A 272 -8.24 -10.93 -31.96
N ILE A 273 -8.90 -9.89 -31.44
CA ILE A 273 -9.28 -9.81 -30.01
C ILE A 273 -10.25 -10.93 -29.56
N PRO A 274 -11.31 -11.29 -30.31
CA PRO A 274 -12.23 -12.37 -29.95
C PRO A 274 -11.57 -13.74 -29.81
N LEU A 275 -10.45 -13.98 -30.50
CA LEU A 275 -9.73 -15.25 -30.40
C LEU A 275 -9.14 -15.48 -29.00
N TYR A 276 -8.87 -14.43 -28.21
CA TYR A 276 -8.51 -14.60 -26.78
C TYR A 276 -9.64 -15.27 -25.99
N ALA A 277 -10.90 -14.92 -26.28
CA ALA A 277 -12.05 -15.54 -25.63
C ALA A 277 -12.27 -16.97 -26.13
N GLU A 278 -11.97 -17.28 -27.40
CA GLU A 278 -11.98 -18.64 -27.91
C GLU A 278 -10.91 -19.52 -27.23
N VAL A 279 -9.68 -19.00 -27.06
CA VAL A 279 -8.62 -19.69 -26.29
C VAL A 279 -9.11 -19.96 -24.86
N ASN A 280 -9.68 -18.96 -24.18
CA ASN A 280 -10.20 -19.14 -22.82
C ASN A 280 -11.32 -20.19 -22.77
N LYS A 281 -12.22 -20.20 -23.75
CA LYS A 281 -13.31 -21.18 -23.84
C LYS A 281 -12.78 -22.61 -23.97
N VAL A 282 -11.71 -22.83 -24.74
CA VAL A 282 -11.08 -24.15 -24.87
C VAL A 282 -10.43 -24.55 -23.55
N VAL A 283 -9.65 -23.66 -22.93
CA VAL A 283 -8.94 -23.92 -21.65
C VAL A 283 -9.90 -24.19 -20.49
N ASP A 284 -11.00 -23.44 -20.40
CA ASP A 284 -11.94 -23.51 -19.29
C ASP A 284 -12.94 -24.67 -19.44
N SER A 285 -12.97 -25.35 -20.60
CA SER A 285 -13.87 -26.47 -20.87
C SER A 285 -13.26 -27.79 -20.40
N SER A 286 -13.90 -28.43 -19.41
CA SER A 286 -13.55 -29.79 -18.95
C SER A 286 -13.63 -30.89 -20.02
N GLN A 287 -14.23 -30.61 -21.19
CA GLN A 287 -14.44 -31.54 -22.30
C GLN A 287 -13.66 -31.16 -23.58
N SER A 288 -12.74 -30.19 -23.53
CA SER A 288 -12.00 -29.76 -24.73
C SER A 288 -11.12 -30.87 -25.30
N SER A 289 -11.21 -31.10 -26.61
CA SER A 289 -10.38 -32.05 -27.35
C SER A 289 -9.15 -31.36 -27.98
N ASP A 290 -8.14 -32.13 -28.38
CA ASP A 290 -7.01 -31.57 -29.15
C ASP A 290 -7.44 -31.02 -30.52
N ALA A 291 -8.58 -31.48 -31.06
CA ALA A 291 -9.18 -30.91 -32.26
C ALA A 291 -9.71 -29.48 -32.02
N ASP A 292 -10.22 -29.19 -30.81
CA ASP A 292 -10.67 -27.83 -30.44
C ASP A 292 -9.50 -26.86 -30.33
N LYS A 293 -8.36 -27.31 -29.79
CA LYS A 293 -7.11 -26.53 -29.74
C LYS A 293 -6.60 -26.23 -31.15
N ALA A 294 -6.51 -27.25 -32.01
CA ALA A 294 -6.05 -27.12 -33.39
C ALA A 294 -6.95 -26.19 -34.22
N ALA A 295 -8.27 -26.20 -33.98
CA ALA A 295 -9.21 -25.30 -34.65
C ALA A 295 -8.97 -23.82 -34.29
N VAL A 296 -8.62 -23.52 -33.03
CA VAL A 296 -8.27 -22.15 -32.61
C VAL A 296 -6.91 -21.74 -33.17
N GLU A 297 -5.92 -22.63 -33.19
CA GLU A 297 -4.62 -22.38 -33.80
C GLU A 297 -4.73 -22.09 -35.30
N ASP A 298 -5.49 -22.88 -36.06
CA ASP A 298 -5.75 -22.67 -37.50
C ASP A 298 -6.41 -21.31 -37.78
N LYS A 299 -7.35 -20.87 -36.92
CA LYS A 299 -7.93 -19.52 -37.01
C LYS A 299 -6.89 -18.42 -36.81
N ILE A 300 -5.99 -18.60 -35.84
CA ILE A 300 -4.91 -17.64 -35.56
C ILE A 300 -3.92 -17.59 -36.73
N GLU A 301 -3.58 -18.73 -37.33
CA GLU A 301 -2.65 -18.81 -38.47
C GLU A 301 -3.21 -18.21 -39.76
N LYS A 302 -4.53 -18.23 -39.94
CA LYS A 302 -5.22 -17.60 -41.09
C LYS A 302 -5.30 -16.08 -41.01
N LEU A 303 -4.93 -15.46 -39.89
CA LEU A 303 -4.88 -14.00 -39.80
C LEU A 303 -3.70 -13.46 -40.60
N GLU A 304 -3.99 -12.73 -41.68
CA GLU A 304 -2.98 -12.08 -42.49
C GLU A 304 -2.60 -10.71 -41.88
N GLU A 305 -1.31 -10.55 -41.56
CA GLU A 305 -0.79 -9.26 -41.07
C GLU A 305 -0.92 -8.18 -42.18
N PRO A 306 -1.57 -7.04 -41.90
CA PRO A 306 -1.65 -5.95 -42.86
C PRO A 306 -0.27 -5.35 -43.14
N ARG A 307 0.15 -5.24 -44.41
CA ARG A 307 1.48 -4.72 -44.78
C ARG A 307 1.63 -3.25 -44.39
N PRO A 308 2.53 -2.89 -43.44
CA PRO A 308 2.42 -1.66 -42.65
C PRO A 308 3.22 -0.49 -43.23
N ARG A 309 3.08 -0.15 -44.51
CA ARG A 309 4.00 0.85 -45.07
C ARG A 309 3.80 2.30 -44.62
N LEU A 310 2.72 2.67 -43.92
CA LEU A 310 2.55 4.06 -43.43
C LEU A 310 1.59 4.27 -42.24
N MET A 311 1.25 3.24 -41.47
CA MET A 311 0.20 3.38 -40.45
C MET A 311 0.76 3.30 -39.02
N ILE A 312 0.82 4.44 -38.35
CA ILE A 312 1.13 4.54 -36.92
C ILE A 312 0.26 3.58 -36.09
N ASN A 313 -1.00 3.37 -36.46
CA ASN A 313 -1.91 2.44 -35.76
C ASN A 313 -1.52 0.96 -35.89
N ALA A 314 -0.84 0.55 -36.95
CA ALA A 314 -0.36 -0.82 -37.10
C ALA A 314 0.69 -1.16 -36.03
N ASP A 315 1.54 -0.21 -35.65
CA ASP A 315 2.57 -0.39 -34.63
C ASP A 315 1.98 -0.72 -33.25
N TYR A 316 0.69 -0.43 -33.00
CA TYR A 316 0.00 -0.71 -31.73
C TYR A 316 -0.97 -1.88 -31.77
N MET A 317 -1.62 -2.13 -32.90
CA MET A 317 -2.63 -3.20 -32.99
C MET A 317 -2.01 -4.56 -33.33
N VAL A 318 -0.97 -4.60 -34.17
CA VAL A 318 -0.26 -5.85 -34.53
C VAL A 318 0.37 -6.55 -33.31
N PRO A 319 0.96 -5.85 -32.31
CA PRO A 319 1.43 -6.47 -31.08
C PRO A 319 0.39 -7.34 -30.35
N PHE A 320 -0.91 -7.03 -30.42
CA PHE A 320 -1.95 -7.88 -29.83
C PHE A 320 -2.09 -9.24 -30.51
N PHE A 321 -1.81 -9.32 -31.81
CA PHE A 321 -1.75 -10.58 -32.56
C PHE A 321 -0.56 -11.42 -32.13
N TYR A 322 0.63 -10.82 -32.02
CA TYR A 322 1.81 -11.54 -31.52
C TYR A 322 1.62 -12.00 -30.06
N ALA A 323 1.00 -11.16 -29.22
CA ALA A 323 0.66 -11.52 -27.85
C ALA A 323 -0.39 -12.64 -27.79
N LEU A 324 -1.34 -12.69 -28.73
CA LEU A 324 -2.33 -13.76 -28.83
C LEU A 324 -1.65 -15.11 -29.13
N ARG A 325 -0.64 -15.11 -30.01
CA ARG A 325 0.13 -16.33 -30.31
C ARG A 325 0.89 -16.84 -29.09
N ILE A 326 1.54 -15.95 -28.34
CA ILE A 326 2.21 -16.31 -27.07
C ILE A 326 1.17 -16.79 -26.05
N TYR A 327 0.04 -16.09 -25.92
CA TYR A 327 -1.02 -16.44 -24.99
C TYR A 327 -1.65 -17.80 -25.30
N CYS A 328 -1.95 -18.08 -26.56
CA CYS A 328 -2.46 -19.36 -27.05
C CYS A 328 -1.47 -20.49 -26.75
N PHE A 329 -0.20 -20.31 -27.14
CA PHE A 329 0.87 -21.27 -26.86
C PHE A 329 0.95 -21.60 -25.36
N ARG A 330 1.06 -20.59 -24.49
CA ARG A 330 1.15 -20.79 -23.04
C ARG A 330 -0.11 -21.41 -22.45
N SER A 331 -1.28 -21.10 -23.01
CA SER A 331 -2.57 -21.62 -22.56
C SER A 331 -2.79 -23.09 -22.90
N PHE A 332 -2.15 -23.61 -23.93
CA PHE A 332 -2.29 -25.00 -24.35
C PHE A 332 -1.18 -25.92 -23.85
N LEU A 333 -0.18 -25.38 -23.13
CA LEU A 333 0.83 -26.19 -22.43
C LEU A 333 0.18 -27.00 -21.30
N THR A 334 0.51 -28.29 -21.25
CA THR A 334 0.29 -29.12 -20.06
C THR A 334 1.38 -28.86 -19.04
N ASP A 335 1.16 -29.24 -17.78
CA ASP A 335 2.13 -29.00 -16.70
C ASP A 335 3.52 -29.54 -17.08
N ASP A 336 3.63 -30.77 -17.56
CA ASP A 336 4.92 -31.39 -17.96
C ASP A 336 5.66 -30.61 -19.06
N CYS A 337 4.95 -29.80 -19.84
CA CYS A 337 5.51 -29.03 -20.95
C CYS A 337 5.96 -27.61 -20.57
N LEU A 338 5.74 -27.16 -19.33
CA LEU A 338 6.07 -25.79 -18.89
C LEU A 338 7.58 -25.47 -18.94
N ALA A 339 8.44 -26.49 -18.92
CA ALA A 339 9.90 -26.36 -19.03
C ALA A 339 10.41 -26.29 -20.48
N ILE A 340 9.58 -26.60 -21.49
CA ILE A 340 10.02 -26.75 -22.88
C ILE A 340 10.39 -25.38 -23.48
N PRO A 341 11.51 -25.23 -24.20
CA PRO A 341 11.85 -23.97 -24.87
C PRO A 341 10.77 -23.51 -25.84
N SER A 342 10.58 -22.19 -25.95
CA SER A 342 9.63 -21.63 -26.91
C SER A 342 10.02 -21.98 -28.35
N PRO A 343 9.07 -22.44 -29.20
CA PRO A 343 9.31 -22.67 -30.62
C PRO A 343 9.81 -21.41 -31.35
N PRO A 344 10.53 -21.54 -32.48
CA PRO A 344 11.05 -20.40 -33.24
C PRO A 344 9.98 -19.35 -33.59
N VAL A 345 8.76 -19.81 -33.87
CA VAL A 345 7.64 -18.93 -34.20
C VAL A 345 7.22 -18.05 -33.02
N ILE A 346 7.28 -18.57 -31.78
CA ILE A 346 6.98 -17.81 -30.56
C ILE A 346 8.11 -16.84 -30.22
N GLN A 347 9.37 -17.24 -30.42
CA GLN A 347 10.52 -16.35 -30.27
C GLN A 347 10.47 -15.18 -31.27
N SER A 348 10.03 -15.43 -32.51
CA SER A 348 9.78 -14.39 -33.50
C SER A 348 8.68 -13.43 -33.02
N CYS A 349 7.62 -13.92 -32.37
CA CYS A 349 6.56 -13.07 -31.81
C CYS A 349 7.10 -12.14 -30.70
N VAL A 350 7.90 -12.68 -29.77
CA VAL A 350 8.57 -11.89 -28.72
C VAL A 350 9.42 -10.78 -29.35
N THR A 351 10.23 -11.14 -30.36
CA THR A 351 11.10 -10.19 -31.06
C THR A 351 10.30 -9.10 -31.77
N SER A 352 9.22 -9.45 -32.48
CA SER A 352 8.35 -8.49 -33.14
C SER A 352 7.71 -7.51 -32.15
N ILE A 353 7.23 -7.97 -30.99
CA ILE A 353 6.66 -7.09 -29.96
C ILE A 353 7.71 -6.09 -29.46
N LEU A 354 8.91 -6.57 -29.09
CA LEU A 354 9.98 -5.71 -28.58
C LEU A 354 10.45 -4.69 -29.62
N GLN A 355 10.61 -5.09 -30.89
CA GLN A 355 10.99 -4.19 -31.98
C GLN A 355 9.92 -3.13 -32.28
N LEU A 356 8.65 -3.52 -32.31
CA LEU A 356 7.54 -2.59 -32.52
C LEU A 356 7.43 -1.60 -31.36
N ALA A 357 7.56 -2.07 -30.11
CA ALA A 357 7.56 -1.21 -28.94
C ALA A 357 8.76 -0.23 -28.93
N GLN A 358 9.97 -0.72 -29.23
CA GLN A 358 11.17 0.13 -29.30
C GLN A 358 11.07 1.16 -30.43
N ARG A 359 10.59 0.77 -31.62
CA ARG A 359 10.38 1.69 -32.73
C ARG A 359 9.41 2.81 -32.39
N SER A 360 8.30 2.48 -31.75
CA SER A 360 7.31 3.46 -31.30
C SER A 360 7.88 4.37 -30.19
N LEU A 361 8.72 3.83 -29.30
CA LEU A 361 9.37 4.58 -28.21
C LEU A 361 10.34 5.63 -28.76
N SER A 362 11.20 5.23 -29.69
CA SER A 362 12.21 6.11 -30.31
C SER A 362 11.60 7.25 -31.13
N ARG A 363 10.33 7.18 -31.51
CA ARG A 363 9.60 8.24 -32.20
C ARG A 363 8.99 9.30 -31.27
N GLY A 364 9.17 9.17 -29.95
CA GLY A 364 8.56 10.06 -28.95
C GLY A 364 7.04 9.89 -28.83
N LEU A 365 6.48 8.84 -29.43
CA LEU A 365 5.03 8.60 -29.50
C LEU A 365 4.46 7.89 -28.26
N LEU A 366 5.31 7.42 -27.35
CA LEU A 366 4.85 6.53 -26.26
C LEU A 366 4.38 7.21 -24.99
N ASP A 367 4.73 8.45 -24.67
CA ASP A 367 4.22 9.02 -23.41
C ASP A 367 2.68 9.05 -23.33
N PRO A 368 1.95 9.41 -24.40
CA PRO A 368 0.49 9.27 -24.40
C PRO A 368 0.05 7.81 -24.60
N MET A 369 0.70 7.02 -25.47
CA MET A 369 0.17 5.73 -25.94
C MET A 369 0.73 4.47 -25.26
N ARG A 370 1.57 4.62 -24.21
CA ARG A 370 2.14 3.51 -23.37
C ARG A 370 1.09 2.49 -22.92
N ALA A 371 -0.15 2.93 -22.67
CA ALA A 371 -1.24 2.07 -22.22
C ALA A 371 -1.57 0.94 -23.21
N ARG A 372 -1.37 1.15 -24.52
CA ARG A 372 -1.71 0.16 -25.56
C ARG A 372 -0.74 -1.01 -25.65
N PHE A 373 0.47 -0.86 -25.11
CA PHE A 373 1.51 -1.89 -25.14
C PHE A 373 1.55 -2.76 -23.88
N GLN A 374 0.78 -2.43 -22.83
CA GLN A 374 0.89 -3.10 -21.52
C GLN A 374 0.75 -4.62 -21.64
N TRP A 375 -0.32 -5.11 -22.29
CA TRP A 375 -0.55 -6.54 -22.45
C TRP A 375 0.46 -7.22 -23.40
N PRO A 376 0.74 -6.69 -24.60
CA PRO A 376 1.77 -7.27 -25.46
C PRO A 376 3.17 -7.32 -24.81
N LEU A 377 3.60 -6.24 -24.16
CA LEU A 377 4.88 -6.19 -23.46
C LEU A 377 4.93 -7.18 -22.30
N PHE A 378 3.83 -7.31 -21.54
CA PHE A 378 3.75 -8.26 -20.45
C PHE A 378 3.97 -9.69 -20.97
N MET A 379 3.25 -10.08 -22.02
CA MET A 379 3.39 -11.41 -22.64
C MET A 379 4.78 -11.65 -23.23
N ALA A 380 5.38 -10.64 -23.87
CA ALA A 380 6.75 -10.75 -24.39
C ALA A 380 7.79 -10.84 -23.26
N GLY A 381 7.60 -10.09 -22.17
CA GLY A 381 8.53 -10.04 -21.05
C GLY A 381 8.54 -11.31 -20.19
N ILE A 382 7.39 -11.97 -20.01
CA ILE A 382 7.35 -13.28 -19.31
C ILE A 382 7.80 -14.44 -20.20
N GLU A 383 8.03 -14.20 -21.49
CA GLU A 383 8.48 -15.23 -22.43
C GLU A 383 9.95 -15.04 -22.86
N THR A 384 10.50 -13.84 -22.72
CA THR A 384 11.91 -13.58 -23.01
C THR A 384 12.82 -14.18 -21.95
N LYS A 385 13.94 -14.75 -22.40
CA LYS A 385 15.02 -15.24 -21.51
C LYS A 385 16.12 -14.20 -21.27
N ASP A 386 16.06 -13.07 -21.98
CA ASP A 386 17.03 -11.99 -21.86
C ASP A 386 16.67 -11.08 -20.69
N THR A 387 17.52 -11.08 -19.66
CA THR A 387 17.34 -10.26 -18.44
C THR A 387 17.27 -8.77 -18.76
N ILE A 388 18.02 -8.28 -19.74
CA ILE A 388 17.99 -6.86 -20.16
C ILE A 388 16.62 -6.52 -20.74
N HIS A 389 16.06 -7.41 -21.56
CA HIS A 389 14.70 -7.22 -22.05
C HIS A 389 13.65 -7.29 -20.93
N LYS A 390 13.82 -8.17 -19.92
CA LYS A 390 12.91 -8.22 -18.77
C LYS A 390 12.91 -6.92 -17.97
N GLU A 391 14.09 -6.42 -17.61
CA GLU A 391 14.26 -5.15 -16.89
C GLU A 391 13.70 -3.97 -17.71
N TRP A 392 13.98 -3.95 -19.02
CA TRP A 392 13.44 -2.93 -19.90
C TRP A 392 11.91 -2.98 -19.95
N VAL A 393 11.32 -4.16 -20.15
CA VAL A 393 9.85 -4.35 -20.15
C VAL A 393 9.25 -3.90 -18.82
N GLN A 394 9.86 -4.27 -17.69
CA GLN A 394 9.43 -3.84 -16.36
C GLN A 394 9.42 -2.31 -16.25
N SER A 395 10.47 -1.63 -16.73
CA SER A 395 10.53 -0.15 -16.76
C SER A 395 9.45 0.51 -17.63
N LYS A 396 8.74 -0.24 -18.48
CA LYS A 396 7.67 0.27 -19.36
C LYS A 396 6.26 -0.08 -18.86
N MET A 397 6.13 -0.82 -17.76
CA MET A 397 4.82 -1.07 -17.15
C MET A 397 4.26 0.22 -16.54
N LYS A 398 3.06 0.65 -16.98
CA LYS A 398 2.42 1.91 -16.59
C LYS A 398 1.77 1.79 -15.21
N THR A 399 1.16 0.64 -14.92
CA THR A 399 0.38 0.46 -13.69
C THR A 399 1.16 -0.37 -12.69
N ALA A 400 1.11 0.03 -11.41
CA ALA A 400 1.70 -0.75 -10.32
C ALA A 400 1.19 -2.20 -10.32
N LYS A 401 -0.10 -2.40 -10.63
CA LYS A 401 -0.70 -3.74 -10.75
C LYS A 401 -0.02 -4.62 -11.79
N MET A 402 0.17 -4.12 -13.03
CA MET A 402 0.86 -4.88 -14.07
C MET A 402 2.35 -5.07 -13.75
N SER A 403 2.99 -4.07 -13.12
CA SER A 403 4.39 -4.14 -12.71
C SER A 403 4.62 -5.21 -11.63
N MET A 404 3.80 -5.22 -10.57
CA MET A 404 3.84 -6.22 -9.50
C MET A 404 3.52 -7.62 -10.02
N ALA A 405 2.49 -7.75 -10.87
CA ALA A 405 2.15 -9.02 -11.49
C ALA A 405 3.32 -9.55 -12.34
N PHE A 406 3.97 -8.67 -13.09
CA PHE A 406 5.11 -9.02 -13.92
C PHE A 406 6.28 -9.51 -13.07
N GLN A 407 6.65 -8.74 -12.04
CA GLN A 407 7.73 -9.11 -11.12
C GLN A 407 7.44 -10.44 -10.41
N THR A 408 6.20 -10.65 -9.94
CA THR A 408 5.80 -11.90 -9.30
C THR A 408 5.98 -13.09 -10.23
N VAL A 409 5.56 -12.97 -11.49
CA VAL A 409 5.70 -14.05 -12.48
C VAL A 409 7.16 -14.31 -12.80
N ILE A 410 7.97 -13.26 -13.01
CA ILE A 410 9.40 -13.42 -13.27
C ILE A 410 10.10 -14.15 -12.12
N CYS A 411 9.83 -13.76 -10.87
CA CYS A 411 10.37 -14.43 -9.69
C CYS A 411 9.98 -15.92 -9.65
N LEU A 412 8.69 -16.24 -9.87
CA LEU A 412 8.21 -17.62 -9.87
C LEU A 412 8.87 -18.47 -10.97
N GLU A 413 9.06 -17.90 -12.16
CA GLU A 413 9.68 -18.62 -13.28
C GLU A 413 11.19 -18.80 -13.08
N GLU A 414 11.86 -17.84 -12.46
CA GLU A 414 13.28 -17.92 -12.11
C GLU A 414 13.54 -18.92 -10.97
N GLU A 415 12.67 -18.97 -9.96
CA GLU A 415 12.75 -19.96 -8.88
C GLU A 415 12.47 -21.38 -9.37
N SER A 416 11.42 -21.56 -10.17
CA SER A 416 10.99 -22.89 -10.62
C SER A 416 11.72 -23.40 -11.86
N GLN A 417 12.43 -22.52 -12.58
CA GLN A 417 12.99 -22.78 -13.91
C GLN A 417 11.94 -23.30 -14.93
N ARG A 418 10.67 -22.96 -14.72
CA ARG A 418 9.50 -23.37 -15.52
C ARG A 418 8.59 -22.18 -15.75
N ARG A 419 7.82 -22.18 -16.83
CA ARG A 419 6.78 -21.16 -17.03
C ARG A 419 5.73 -21.22 -15.94
N THR A 420 5.23 -20.05 -15.56
CA THR A 420 4.07 -19.95 -14.67
C THR A 420 2.82 -20.47 -15.41
N PRO A 421 2.09 -21.46 -14.84
CA PRO A 421 0.85 -21.95 -15.43
C PRO A 421 -0.16 -20.82 -15.67
N MET A 422 -0.89 -20.87 -16.78
CA MET A 422 -1.84 -19.80 -17.13
C MET A 422 -2.93 -19.60 -16.07
N ALA A 423 -3.38 -20.65 -15.39
CA ALA A 423 -4.34 -20.53 -14.29
C ALA A 423 -3.78 -19.70 -13.12
N LEU A 424 -2.50 -19.89 -12.77
CA LEU A 424 -1.81 -19.11 -11.74
C LEU A 424 -1.54 -17.68 -12.23
N LEU A 425 -1.16 -17.51 -13.49
CA LEU A 425 -0.97 -16.19 -14.11
C LEU A 425 -2.26 -15.35 -14.06
N ARG A 426 -3.41 -15.96 -14.42
CA ARG A 426 -4.72 -15.30 -14.34
C ARG A 426 -5.06 -14.89 -12.91
N ARG A 427 -4.72 -15.70 -11.91
CA ARG A 427 -4.91 -15.35 -10.49
C ARG A 427 -4.05 -14.14 -10.09
N ILE A 428 -2.77 -14.14 -10.43
CA ILE A 428 -1.85 -13.02 -10.18
C ILE A 428 -2.40 -11.72 -10.80
N LEU A 429 -2.75 -11.78 -12.09
CA LEU A 429 -3.33 -10.64 -12.82
C LEU A 429 -4.68 -10.20 -12.26
N GLY A 430 -5.45 -11.14 -11.69
CA GLY A 430 -6.72 -10.92 -11.02
C GLY A 430 -6.60 -10.30 -9.62
N GLY A 431 -5.38 -10.11 -9.10
CA GLY A 431 -5.16 -9.67 -7.72
C GLY A 431 -5.47 -10.76 -6.68
N GLN A 432 -5.58 -12.02 -7.11
CA GLN A 432 -5.73 -13.17 -6.22
C GLN A 432 -4.36 -13.75 -5.91
N ASN A 433 -4.05 -13.96 -4.62
CA ASN A 433 -2.80 -14.57 -4.19
C ASN A 433 -2.50 -15.86 -4.97
N CYS A 434 -1.26 -16.02 -5.41
CA CYS A 434 -0.73 -17.22 -6.06
C CYS A 434 -1.08 -18.48 -5.25
N PRO A 435 -1.72 -19.52 -5.83
CA PRO A 435 -1.62 -20.88 -5.29
C PRO A 435 -0.26 -21.41 -5.78
N GLY A 436 0.83 -21.01 -5.14
CA GLY A 436 2.15 -21.20 -5.73
C GLY A 436 3.32 -20.89 -4.82
N ARG A 437 3.16 -19.95 -3.88
CA ARG A 437 3.65 -20.23 -2.53
C ARG A 437 2.73 -21.32 -1.98
N SER A 438 3.01 -22.57 -2.34
CA SER A 438 2.57 -23.65 -1.48
C SER A 438 3.30 -23.43 -0.15
N ILE A 439 2.59 -22.81 0.79
CA ILE A 439 2.45 -23.47 2.07
C ILE A 439 1.99 -24.88 1.69
N PRO A 440 2.82 -25.91 1.92
CA PRO A 440 2.53 -27.27 1.48
C PRO A 440 1.16 -27.67 2.02
N ALA A 441 0.44 -28.51 1.24
CA ALA A 441 -0.88 -29.03 1.61
C ALA A 441 -0.93 -29.39 3.10
N THR A 442 -1.75 -28.63 3.82
CA THR A 442 -2.12 -28.74 5.23
C THR A 442 -0.97 -29.03 6.20
N LYS A 443 -0.33 -27.95 6.69
CA LYS A 443 0.37 -27.96 7.99
C LYS A 443 -0.38 -27.05 8.99
N PRO A 444 -0.35 -27.35 10.30
CA PRO A 444 -1.08 -26.65 11.36
C PRO A 444 -0.91 -25.11 11.40
N ALA A 445 0.15 -24.54 10.81
CA ALA A 445 0.46 -23.11 10.86
C ALA A 445 -0.63 -22.18 10.26
N MET A 446 -1.28 -22.52 9.14
CA MET A 446 -2.37 -21.69 8.60
C MET A 446 -3.65 -21.76 9.45
N ALA A 447 -3.90 -22.92 10.08
CA ALA A 447 -5.01 -23.07 11.02
C ALA A 447 -4.74 -22.31 12.32
N GLU A 448 -3.51 -22.34 12.84
CA GLU A 448 -3.09 -21.57 14.01
C GLU A 448 -3.20 -20.06 13.81
N GLN A 449 -2.78 -19.56 12.64
CA GLN A 449 -2.91 -18.14 12.29
C GLN A 449 -4.38 -17.69 12.27
N GLU A 450 -5.26 -18.50 11.67
CA GLU A 450 -6.71 -18.23 11.66
C GLU A 450 -7.32 -18.32 13.07
N VAL A 451 -6.87 -19.28 13.89
CA VAL A 451 -7.28 -19.40 15.30
C VAL A 451 -6.83 -18.17 16.09
N ALA A 452 -5.59 -17.71 15.91
CA ALA A 452 -5.08 -16.53 16.59
C ALA A 452 -5.88 -15.28 16.23
N MET A 453 -6.14 -15.04 14.95
CA MET A 453 -6.94 -13.89 14.51
C MET A 453 -8.37 -13.95 15.04
N ARG A 454 -9.04 -15.11 14.94
CA ARG A 454 -10.39 -15.29 15.50
C ARG A 454 -10.43 -15.13 17.01
N ALA A 455 -9.40 -15.58 17.72
CA ALA A 455 -9.31 -15.40 19.16
C ALA A 455 -9.15 -13.91 19.51
N ILE A 456 -8.30 -13.18 18.80
CA ILE A 456 -8.15 -11.73 18.96
C ILE A 456 -9.50 -11.02 18.74
N ASP A 457 -10.18 -11.31 17.64
CA ASP A 457 -11.50 -10.73 17.35
C ASP A 457 -12.55 -11.12 18.40
N GLY A 458 -12.48 -12.36 18.91
CA GLY A 458 -13.38 -12.88 19.94
C GLY A 458 -13.21 -12.23 21.32
N TYR A 459 -12.03 -11.66 21.61
CA TYR A 459 -11.74 -10.94 22.85
C TYR A 459 -11.89 -9.42 22.74
N ASP A 460 -12.38 -8.88 21.62
CA ASP A 460 -12.41 -7.43 21.39
C ASP A 460 -13.18 -6.67 22.49
N ALA A 461 -14.27 -7.24 23.01
CA ALA A 461 -15.05 -6.63 24.08
C ALA A 461 -14.25 -6.50 25.39
N GLU A 462 -13.56 -7.56 25.80
CA GLU A 462 -12.68 -7.57 26.97
C GLU A 462 -11.48 -6.64 26.77
N LEU A 463 -10.87 -6.66 25.58
CA LEU A 463 -9.73 -5.83 25.19
C LEU A 463 -10.10 -4.33 25.21
N ARG A 464 -11.27 -3.98 24.69
CA ARG A 464 -11.83 -2.64 24.76
C ARG A 464 -12.12 -2.22 26.20
N GLY A 465 -12.63 -3.14 27.01
CA GLY A 465 -12.86 -2.93 28.44
C GLY A 465 -11.59 -2.58 29.20
N ILE A 466 -10.50 -3.32 28.98
CA ILE A 466 -9.21 -3.04 29.63
C ILE A 466 -8.54 -1.78 29.07
N ASN A 467 -8.60 -1.55 27.75
CA ASN A 467 -8.10 -0.32 27.13
C ASN A 467 -8.73 0.91 27.79
N LYS A 468 -10.05 0.92 27.95
CA LYS A 468 -10.79 2.01 28.57
C LYS A 468 -10.42 2.21 30.05
N LYS A 469 -10.28 1.12 30.81
CA LYS A 469 -9.90 1.21 32.23
C LYS A 469 -8.51 1.84 32.41
N ILE A 470 -7.55 1.46 31.57
CA ILE A 470 -6.21 2.05 31.58
C ILE A 470 -6.32 3.53 31.16
N PHE A 471 -6.98 3.82 30.04
CA PHE A 471 -7.11 5.17 29.51
C PHE A 471 -7.77 6.16 30.48
N ASP A 472 -8.86 5.75 31.14
CA ASP A 472 -9.64 6.60 32.04
C ASP A 472 -8.94 6.83 33.41
N ASN A 473 -7.94 6.02 33.77
CA ASN A 473 -7.24 6.08 35.06
C ASN A 473 -5.72 6.17 34.82
N PRO A 474 -5.21 7.28 34.26
CA PRO A 474 -3.79 7.43 33.97
C PRO A 474 -2.97 7.46 35.27
N GLU A 475 -1.97 6.60 35.36
CA GLU A 475 -1.05 6.49 36.50
C GLU A 475 0.40 6.62 36.04
N LEU A 476 1.25 7.26 36.85
CA LEU A 476 2.65 7.52 36.49
C LEU A 476 3.51 6.26 36.60
N GLY A 477 4.69 6.30 35.99
CA GLY A 477 5.65 5.19 36.06
C GLY A 477 5.98 4.77 37.50
N TYR A 478 5.90 3.46 37.79
CA TYR A 478 6.02 2.84 39.11
C TYR A 478 4.85 3.11 40.09
N GLU A 479 3.84 3.84 39.64
CA GLU A 479 2.61 4.13 40.39
C GLU A 479 1.36 3.55 39.70
N GLU A 480 1.53 2.81 38.59
CA GLU A 480 0.44 2.25 37.76
C GLU A 480 -0.22 0.97 38.32
N PHE A 481 -0.51 1.01 39.63
CA PHE A 481 -1.13 -0.09 40.38
C PHE A 481 -2.51 -0.48 39.87
N GLN A 482 -3.38 0.48 39.50
CA GLN A 482 -4.69 0.15 38.97
C GLN A 482 -4.60 -0.43 37.56
N ALA A 483 -3.73 0.09 36.69
CA ALA A 483 -3.50 -0.50 35.38
C ALA A 483 -2.99 -1.94 35.52
N HIS A 484 -1.97 -2.17 36.35
CA HIS A 484 -1.46 -3.49 36.70
C HIS A 484 -2.57 -4.43 37.20
N ASP A 485 -3.30 -4.04 38.25
CA ASP A 485 -4.31 -4.88 38.88
C ASP A 485 -5.48 -5.20 37.94
N ASN A 486 -5.86 -4.25 37.08
CA ASN A 486 -6.90 -4.45 36.07
C ASN A 486 -6.45 -5.48 35.01
N ILE A 487 -5.21 -5.40 34.52
CA ILE A 487 -4.69 -6.36 33.53
C ILE A 487 -4.55 -7.76 34.16
N VAL A 488 -3.98 -7.86 35.36
CA VAL A 488 -3.84 -9.13 36.09
C VAL A 488 -5.22 -9.75 36.34
N SER A 489 -6.21 -8.95 36.74
CA SER A 489 -7.58 -9.41 36.97
C SER A 489 -8.24 -9.89 35.68
N LEU A 490 -8.06 -9.19 34.55
CA LEU A 490 -8.55 -9.63 33.25
C LEU A 490 -7.97 -11.00 32.89
N LEU A 491 -6.64 -11.14 32.90
CA LEU A 491 -5.97 -12.39 32.51
C LEU A 491 -6.38 -13.57 33.40
N ARG A 492 -6.52 -13.36 34.72
CA ARG A 492 -7.03 -14.37 35.65
C ARG A 492 -8.49 -14.74 35.38
N SER A 493 -9.33 -13.78 35.01
CA SER A 493 -10.73 -14.04 34.64
C SER A 493 -10.83 -14.94 33.40
N LEU A 494 -9.90 -14.77 32.46
CA LEU A 494 -9.71 -15.61 31.28
C LEU A 494 -8.97 -16.94 31.56
N LYS A 495 -8.76 -17.28 32.84
CA LYS A 495 -8.15 -18.52 33.32
C LYS A 495 -6.68 -18.70 32.95
N PHE A 496 -5.94 -17.60 32.78
CA PHE A 496 -4.48 -17.64 32.68
C PHE A 496 -3.82 -17.58 34.06
N GLU A 497 -2.70 -18.28 34.22
CA GLU A 497 -1.83 -18.16 35.39
C GLU A 497 -0.94 -16.93 35.24
N VAL A 498 -1.05 -16.00 36.20
CA VAL A 498 -0.35 -14.72 36.18
C VAL A 498 0.45 -14.57 37.46
N THR A 499 1.73 -14.27 37.31
CA THR A 499 2.63 -13.85 38.38
C THR A 499 2.56 -12.32 38.47
N PRO A 500 1.80 -11.74 39.44
CA PRO A 500 1.82 -10.30 39.69
C PRO A 500 3.14 -9.90 40.36
N HIS A 501 3.46 -8.60 40.31
CA HIS A 501 4.67 -8.04 40.92
C HIS A 501 5.95 -8.78 40.52
N ALA A 502 6.04 -9.14 39.23
CA ALA A 502 7.07 -10.03 38.72
C ALA A 502 8.46 -9.38 38.79
N PHE A 503 9.52 -10.19 38.91
CA PHE A 503 10.90 -9.69 38.83
C PHE A 503 11.26 -8.58 39.84
N GLY A 504 10.53 -8.51 40.97
CA GLY A 504 10.80 -7.53 42.04
C GLY A 504 10.33 -6.10 41.72
N VAL A 505 9.59 -5.88 40.63
CA VAL A 505 8.98 -4.59 40.31
C VAL A 505 7.50 -4.63 40.71
N GLN A 506 7.07 -3.69 41.56
CA GLN A 506 5.74 -3.72 42.21
C GLN A 506 4.57 -3.61 41.25
N THR A 507 4.79 -3.19 40.01
CA THR A 507 3.70 -2.98 39.07
C THR A 507 3.96 -3.69 37.73
N SER A 508 4.91 -4.62 37.69
CA SER A 508 5.10 -5.53 36.56
C SER A 508 4.32 -6.82 36.77
N PHE A 509 4.07 -7.56 35.70
CA PHE A 509 3.51 -8.91 35.77
C PHE A 509 4.12 -9.83 34.70
N SER A 510 3.95 -11.13 34.86
CA SER A 510 4.30 -12.14 33.86
C SER A 510 3.19 -13.16 33.69
N CYS A 511 2.87 -13.48 32.45
CA CYS A 511 1.90 -14.51 32.09
C CYS A 511 2.50 -15.37 30.97
N GLU A 512 2.54 -16.70 31.14
CA GLU A 512 3.14 -17.63 30.17
C GLU A 512 2.13 -18.72 29.77
N VAL A 513 2.13 -19.08 28.50
CA VAL A 513 1.32 -20.19 27.96
C VAL A 513 2.15 -21.01 26.99
N GLY A 514 1.94 -22.33 27.02
CA GLY A 514 2.62 -23.27 26.14
C GLY A 514 3.68 -24.08 26.90
N ALA A 515 4.38 -24.95 26.19
CA ALA A 515 5.41 -25.81 26.77
C ALA A 515 6.45 -26.19 25.72
N GLY A 516 7.70 -26.34 26.16
CA GLY A 516 8.83 -26.65 25.28
C GLY A 516 9.08 -25.56 24.22
N GLY A 517 9.98 -25.85 23.29
CA GLY A 517 10.27 -24.96 22.16
C GLY A 517 10.75 -23.55 22.56
N ARG A 518 10.58 -22.63 21.61
CA ARG A 518 11.01 -21.23 21.70
C ARG A 518 10.08 -20.39 22.56
N VAL A 519 10.59 -19.26 23.06
CA VAL A 519 9.82 -18.26 23.82
C VAL A 519 9.70 -16.97 23.04
N VAL A 520 8.47 -16.62 22.62
CA VAL A 520 8.14 -15.30 22.09
C VAL A 520 7.49 -14.46 23.18
N VAL A 521 7.99 -13.24 23.37
CA VAL A 521 7.53 -12.32 24.40
C VAL A 521 6.87 -11.09 23.77
N TYR A 522 5.75 -10.66 24.35
CA TYR A 522 5.14 -9.36 24.10
C TYR A 522 5.28 -8.46 25.33
N ASN A 523 5.75 -7.23 25.14
CA ASN A 523 5.85 -6.23 26.23
C ASN A 523 4.62 -5.31 26.21
N ALA A 524 3.96 -5.13 27.35
CA ALA A 524 2.81 -4.25 27.52
C ALA A 524 3.19 -3.07 28.42
N GLU A 525 3.22 -1.87 27.86
CA GLU A 525 3.40 -0.61 28.61
C GLU A 525 2.05 -0.01 28.99
N TYR A 526 1.98 0.66 30.14
CA TYR A 526 0.73 1.22 30.66
C TYR A 526 0.93 2.36 31.67
N ASP A 527 2.12 2.96 31.75
CA ASP A 527 2.31 4.23 32.45
C ASP A 527 1.80 5.42 31.63
N ALA A 528 1.49 6.51 32.33
CA ALA A 528 1.00 7.77 31.77
C ALA A 528 1.97 8.93 32.07
N LEU A 529 1.69 10.08 31.45
CA LEU A 529 2.46 11.31 31.64
C LEU A 529 1.76 12.28 32.61
N PRO A 530 2.51 13.05 33.41
CA PRO A 530 1.95 14.06 34.30
C PRO A 530 1.04 15.05 33.57
N ASP A 531 -0.12 15.35 34.15
CA ASP A 531 -1.11 16.35 33.68
C ASP A 531 -1.76 16.13 32.31
N ILE A 532 -1.27 15.20 31.50
CA ILE A 532 -1.73 14.96 30.12
C ILE A 532 -2.21 13.53 29.85
N GLY A 533 -2.13 12.63 30.84
CA GLY A 533 -2.65 11.26 30.74
C GLY A 533 -1.83 10.39 29.79
N HIS A 534 -2.47 9.44 29.10
CA HIS A 534 -1.82 8.57 28.12
C HIS A 534 -1.51 9.30 26.79
N ALA A 535 -0.76 10.40 26.86
CA ALA A 535 -0.36 11.20 25.72
C ALA A 535 0.69 10.52 24.82
N CYS A 536 1.20 9.35 25.22
CA CYS A 536 2.03 8.48 24.38
C CYS A 536 1.29 7.21 23.91
N GLY A 537 0.03 7.04 24.32
CA GLY A 537 -0.83 5.94 23.87
C GLY A 537 -0.50 4.57 24.48
N HIS A 538 0.10 4.52 25.68
CA HIS A 538 0.45 3.26 26.34
C HIS A 538 -0.76 2.35 26.61
N ASN A 539 -1.97 2.91 26.75
CA ASN A 539 -3.21 2.12 26.76
C ASN A 539 -3.35 1.22 25.51
N LEU A 540 -2.96 1.71 24.32
CA LEU A 540 -2.99 0.96 23.06
C LEU A 540 -1.82 -0.02 22.94
N ILE A 541 -0.65 0.32 23.50
CA ILE A 541 0.51 -0.61 23.59
C ILE A 541 0.13 -1.82 24.44
N ALA A 542 -0.40 -1.60 25.66
CA ALA A 542 -0.93 -2.68 26.48
C ALA A 542 -1.97 -3.52 25.74
N THR A 543 -2.93 -2.87 25.07
CA THR A 543 -4.02 -3.55 24.36
C THR A 543 -3.48 -4.44 23.24
N SER A 544 -2.59 -3.93 22.40
CA SER A 544 -2.03 -4.68 21.28
C SER A 544 -1.19 -5.87 21.75
N SER A 545 -0.36 -5.70 22.77
CA SER A 545 0.45 -6.78 23.33
C SER A 545 -0.37 -7.85 24.04
N ILE A 546 -1.41 -7.47 24.80
CA ILE A 546 -2.35 -8.43 25.41
C ILE A 546 -3.07 -9.21 24.32
N ALA A 547 -3.57 -8.53 23.29
CA ALA A 547 -4.28 -9.16 22.18
C ALA A 547 -3.38 -10.17 21.44
N SER A 548 -2.14 -9.79 21.10
CA SER A 548 -1.20 -10.72 20.45
C SER A 548 -0.90 -11.94 21.32
N PHE A 549 -0.67 -11.74 22.63
CA PHE A 549 -0.50 -12.84 23.57
C PHE A 549 -1.70 -13.79 23.58
N LEU A 550 -2.93 -13.26 23.65
CA LEU A 550 -4.16 -14.07 23.65
C LEU A 550 -4.33 -14.86 22.35
N GLY A 551 -4.05 -14.25 21.21
CA GLY A 551 -4.10 -14.90 19.89
C GLY A 551 -3.12 -16.06 19.78
N VAL A 552 -1.84 -15.82 20.10
CA VAL A 552 -0.80 -16.87 20.05
C VAL A 552 -1.06 -17.96 21.10
N ALA A 553 -1.54 -17.59 22.29
CA ALA A 553 -1.91 -18.56 23.33
C ALA A 553 -3.05 -19.49 22.87
N ALA A 554 -4.05 -18.96 22.15
CA ALA A 554 -5.13 -19.75 21.57
C ALA A 554 -4.60 -20.69 20.48
N ALA A 555 -3.71 -20.20 19.61
CA ALA A 555 -3.07 -21.00 18.58
C ALA A 555 -2.28 -22.18 19.18
N LEU A 556 -1.39 -21.93 20.15
CA LEU A 556 -0.60 -22.97 20.81
C LEU A 556 -1.47 -24.04 21.49
N LYS A 557 -2.56 -23.62 22.14
CA LYS A 557 -3.54 -24.55 22.74
C LYS A 557 -4.25 -25.42 21.70
N SER A 558 -4.43 -24.91 20.48
CA SER A 558 -5.17 -25.61 19.42
C SER A 558 -4.36 -26.66 18.65
N SER A 559 -3.04 -26.56 18.64
CA SER A 559 -2.19 -27.32 17.72
C SER A 559 -1.16 -28.24 18.36
N SER A 560 -1.02 -28.22 19.69
CA SER A 560 0.02 -28.96 20.43
C SER A 560 1.46 -28.67 19.94
N THR A 561 1.67 -27.54 19.26
CA THR A 561 2.99 -27.14 18.77
C THR A 561 3.92 -26.79 19.94
N PRO A 562 5.14 -27.34 20.00
CA PRO A 562 6.11 -26.97 21.03
C PRO A 562 6.50 -25.49 20.90
N GLY A 563 6.30 -24.74 21.98
CA GLY A 563 6.53 -23.30 22.00
C GLY A 563 5.86 -22.66 23.20
N ARG A 564 6.33 -21.47 23.55
CA ARG A 564 5.84 -20.67 24.66
C ARG A 564 5.62 -19.23 24.21
N VAL A 565 4.50 -18.66 24.61
CA VAL A 565 4.24 -17.23 24.50
C VAL A 565 4.18 -16.64 25.90
N ARG A 566 4.83 -15.49 26.09
CA ARG A 566 4.86 -14.78 27.36
C ARG A 566 4.44 -13.33 27.17
N LEU A 567 3.67 -12.81 28.10
CA LEU A 567 3.32 -11.39 28.20
C LEU A 567 3.99 -10.82 29.44
N TYR A 568 4.75 -9.74 29.24
CA TYR A 568 5.31 -8.95 30.33
C TYR A 568 4.58 -7.63 30.47
N GLY A 569 4.16 -7.33 31.69
CA GLY A 569 3.81 -5.98 32.08
C GLY A 569 5.07 -5.17 32.34
N THR A 570 5.30 -4.13 31.55
CA THR A 570 6.53 -3.34 31.55
C THR A 570 6.23 -1.89 31.94
N PRO A 571 6.32 -1.55 33.24
CA PRO A 571 5.97 -0.22 33.72
C PRO A 571 7.04 0.84 33.41
N ALA A 572 6.68 2.11 33.61
CA ALA A 572 7.61 3.24 33.73
C ALA A 572 8.53 3.51 32.52
N GLU A 573 8.04 3.35 31.30
CA GLU A 573 8.83 3.64 30.09
C GLU A 573 9.14 5.14 29.94
N GLU A 574 8.25 6.05 30.39
CA GLU A 574 8.38 7.50 30.15
C GLU A 574 9.55 8.19 30.90
N GLY A 575 10.31 7.43 31.68
CA GLY A 575 11.50 7.93 32.35
C GLY A 575 12.03 7.05 33.47
N GLY A 576 11.33 6.00 33.86
CA GLY A 576 11.76 5.08 34.91
C GLY A 576 12.58 3.88 34.44
N GLY A 577 12.49 3.51 33.16
CA GLY A 577 13.23 2.39 32.57
C GLY A 577 12.84 1.03 33.15
N GLY A 578 11.55 0.73 33.26
CA GLY A 578 11.10 -0.52 33.90
C GLY A 578 11.61 -1.77 33.20
N LYS A 579 11.76 -1.79 31.87
CA LYS A 579 12.35 -2.95 31.16
C LYS A 579 13.80 -3.17 31.54
N VAL A 580 14.56 -2.12 31.88
CA VAL A 580 15.94 -2.24 32.36
C VAL A 580 15.97 -3.00 33.69
N ARG A 581 15.06 -2.67 34.63
CA ARG A 581 14.94 -3.42 35.90
C ARG A 581 14.54 -4.88 35.67
N LEU A 582 13.66 -5.14 34.71
CA LEU A 582 13.28 -6.51 34.34
C LEU A 582 14.45 -7.28 33.71
N ILE A 583 15.28 -6.63 32.88
CA ILE A 583 16.51 -7.22 32.33
C ILE A 583 17.46 -7.61 33.46
N ASP A 584 17.73 -6.70 34.41
CA ASP A 584 18.62 -6.94 35.55
C ASP A 584 18.14 -8.10 36.44
N ALA A 585 16.83 -8.20 36.62
CA ALA A 585 16.19 -9.29 37.34
C ALA A 585 16.10 -10.60 36.54
N GLY A 586 16.54 -10.61 35.27
CA GLY A 586 16.68 -11.80 34.43
C GLY A 586 15.45 -12.18 33.61
N ALA A 587 14.49 -11.27 33.42
CA ALA A 587 13.24 -11.54 32.69
C ALA A 587 13.46 -12.01 31.25
N TYR A 588 14.52 -11.57 30.58
CA TYR A 588 14.75 -11.86 29.17
C TYR A 588 15.79 -12.97 28.90
N LYS A 589 16.24 -13.71 29.93
CA LYS A 589 17.36 -14.67 29.81
C LYS A 589 17.06 -15.87 28.90
N ASP A 590 15.81 -16.34 28.87
CA ASP A 590 15.37 -17.52 28.11
C ASP A 590 14.49 -17.16 26.90
N VAL A 591 14.54 -15.89 26.47
CA VAL A 591 13.66 -15.34 25.42
C VAL A 591 14.32 -15.43 24.04
N ASP A 592 13.57 -15.94 23.06
CA ASP A 592 14.03 -16.06 21.66
C ASP A 592 13.69 -14.84 20.82
N ALA A 593 12.57 -14.18 21.09
CA ALA A 593 12.20 -12.91 20.45
C ALA A 593 11.28 -12.07 21.33
N CYS A 594 11.42 -10.75 21.28
CA CYS A 594 10.55 -9.81 21.98
C CYS A 594 9.92 -8.80 21.01
N LEU A 595 8.59 -8.72 21.00
CA LEU A 595 7.81 -7.89 20.08
C LEU A 595 6.98 -6.85 20.83
N MET A 596 6.89 -5.65 20.29
CA MET A 596 6.00 -4.58 20.73
C MET A 596 5.65 -3.66 19.55
N VAL A 597 4.56 -2.92 19.64
CA VAL A 597 4.21 -1.85 18.69
C VAL A 597 3.78 -0.59 19.44
N HIS A 598 3.92 0.56 18.79
CA HIS A 598 3.67 1.87 19.38
C HIS A 598 2.71 2.71 18.52
N PRO A 599 1.69 3.35 19.10
CA PRO A 599 0.85 4.28 18.36
C PRO A 599 1.58 5.60 18.08
N GLY A 600 1.39 6.15 16.89
CA GLY A 600 1.87 7.48 16.53
C GLY A 600 0.82 8.25 15.72
N PRO A 601 1.01 9.57 15.52
CA PRO A 601 0.14 10.33 14.61
C PRO A 601 0.34 9.86 13.17
N PRO A 602 -0.54 10.26 12.23
CA PRO A 602 -0.35 9.95 10.82
C PRO A 602 1.01 10.47 10.34
N MET A 603 1.83 9.57 9.80
CA MET A 603 3.15 9.91 9.28
C MET A 603 2.99 10.60 7.91
N PRO A 604 3.72 11.70 7.65
CA PRO A 604 3.86 12.18 6.27
C PRO A 604 4.59 11.12 5.44
N PRO A 605 4.28 10.95 4.14
CA PRO A 605 4.97 9.98 3.30
C PRO A 605 6.48 10.27 3.26
N PRO A 606 7.36 9.25 3.37
CA PRO A 606 8.80 9.45 3.37
C PRO A 606 9.28 10.06 2.04
N ARG A 607 10.18 11.06 2.11
CA ARG A 607 10.66 11.85 0.96
C ARG A 607 11.71 11.16 0.07
N SER A 608 12.19 9.96 0.44
CA SER A 608 13.37 9.33 -0.16
C SER A 608 13.14 7.95 -0.76
N LEU A 609 11.90 7.49 -0.87
CA LEU A 609 11.55 6.35 -1.72
C LEU A 609 10.55 6.79 -2.77
N ASP A 610 10.85 6.46 -4.02
CA ASP A 610 9.91 6.41 -5.13
C ASP A 610 8.87 5.30 -4.86
N TYR A 611 8.10 5.44 -3.79
CA TYR A 611 7.00 4.57 -3.43
C TYR A 611 5.84 4.89 -4.36
N HIS A 612 5.73 4.12 -5.44
CA HIS A 612 4.68 4.24 -6.44
C HIS A 612 3.31 3.82 -5.83
N GLY A 613 2.66 4.76 -5.14
CA GLY A 613 1.21 4.89 -5.09
C GLY A 613 0.36 3.85 -4.36
N CYS A 614 0.94 2.91 -3.62
CA CYS A 614 0.17 1.87 -2.94
C CYS A 614 0.18 2.11 -1.43
N CYS A 615 -0.87 2.73 -0.91
CA CYS A 615 -1.16 2.96 0.51
C CYS A 615 -0.23 3.98 1.22
N VAL A 616 -0.83 4.99 1.87
CA VAL A 616 -0.12 5.69 2.94
C VAL A 616 0.14 4.62 4.01
N PRO A 617 1.41 4.37 4.37
CA PRO A 617 1.70 3.37 5.38
C PRO A 617 0.92 3.70 6.66
N SER A 618 0.16 2.73 7.15
CA SER A 618 -0.59 2.83 8.42
C SER A 618 0.34 2.74 9.62
N GLY A 619 1.64 2.97 9.44
CA GLY A 619 2.69 2.72 10.41
C GLY A 619 4.05 2.45 9.76
N SER A 620 5.02 2.05 10.58
CA SER A 620 6.33 1.59 10.14
C SER A 620 6.72 0.31 10.89
N ALA A 621 7.08 -0.73 10.17
CA ALA A 621 7.67 -1.94 10.73
C ALA A 621 9.13 -1.74 11.14
N TYR A 622 9.82 -0.72 10.62
CA TYR A 622 11.24 -0.48 10.90
C TYR A 622 11.50 0.98 11.26
N GLY A 623 12.24 1.19 12.35
CA GLY A 623 12.70 2.48 12.79
C GLY A 623 13.71 2.32 13.91
N ARG A 624 14.79 3.11 13.88
CA ARG A 624 15.76 3.16 14.98
C ARG A 624 15.39 4.30 15.91
N THR A 625 15.67 4.17 17.20
CA THR A 625 15.52 5.28 18.17
C THR A 625 16.89 5.75 18.63
N LEU A 626 16.95 6.96 19.19
CA LEU A 626 18.20 7.49 19.72
C LEU A 626 18.50 6.90 21.10
N ALA A 627 19.77 6.65 21.38
CA ALA A 627 20.23 6.40 22.74
C ALA A 627 20.17 7.68 23.56
N SER A 628 19.82 7.57 24.84
CA SER A 628 19.69 8.70 25.75
C SER A 628 20.23 8.36 27.13
N LYS A 629 21.08 9.20 27.71
CA LYS A 629 21.56 9.05 29.10
C LYS A 629 21.24 10.31 29.90
N LYS A 630 20.46 10.14 30.96
CA LYS A 630 20.12 11.17 31.94
C LYS A 630 20.93 10.93 33.21
N PHE A 631 21.51 11.99 33.77
CA PHE A 631 22.27 11.93 35.01
C PHE A 631 22.22 13.28 35.73
N ASN A 632 22.26 13.24 37.05
CA ASN A 632 22.40 14.43 37.88
C ASN A 632 23.88 14.71 38.14
N VAL A 633 24.22 15.99 38.23
CA VAL A 633 25.53 16.48 38.66
C VAL A 633 25.32 17.33 39.90
N THR A 634 25.98 16.95 40.98
CA THR A 634 25.95 17.68 42.26
C THR A 634 27.31 18.31 42.50
N PHE A 635 27.35 19.62 42.74
CA PHE A 635 28.58 20.27 43.23
C PHE A 635 28.43 20.61 44.71
N THR A 636 29.46 20.26 45.49
CA THR A 636 29.57 20.58 46.91
C THR A 636 30.76 21.50 47.14
N GLY A 637 30.50 22.66 47.73
CA GLY A 637 31.45 23.71 48.05
C GLY A 637 31.34 24.12 49.52
N GLN A 638 31.50 25.42 49.80
CA GLN A 638 31.53 25.95 51.16
C GLN A 638 30.90 27.34 51.21
N GLU A 639 29.96 27.53 52.13
CA GLU A 639 29.30 28.83 52.32
C GLU A 639 30.26 29.86 52.92
N ALA A 640 30.06 31.11 52.53
CA ALA A 640 30.68 32.27 53.16
C ALA A 640 29.79 33.50 52.93
N HIS A 641 29.97 34.53 53.76
CA HIS A 641 29.30 35.81 53.52
C HIS A 641 29.91 36.49 52.30
N ALA A 642 29.13 36.64 51.22
CA ALA A 642 29.64 37.02 49.90
C ALA A 642 30.39 38.38 49.89
N ALA A 643 30.01 39.31 50.78
CA ALA A 643 30.67 40.62 50.89
C ALA A 643 31.77 40.71 51.98
N MET A 644 31.73 39.87 53.02
CA MET A 644 32.62 40.05 54.19
C MET A 644 33.84 39.14 54.12
N ALA A 645 33.64 37.89 53.71
CA ALA A 645 34.71 36.90 53.65
C ALA A 645 34.58 35.97 52.43
N PRO A 646 34.43 36.50 51.20
CA PRO A 646 34.27 35.65 50.02
C PRO A 646 35.45 34.68 49.81
N PHE A 647 36.65 35.06 50.24
CA PHE A 647 37.87 34.26 50.17
C PHE A 647 37.86 32.99 51.05
N GLN A 648 36.87 32.82 51.92
CA GLN A 648 36.66 31.59 52.70
C GLN A 648 35.65 30.62 52.06
N GLY A 649 34.95 31.05 51.00
CA GLY A 649 33.93 30.25 50.33
C GLY A 649 34.47 29.45 49.15
N ARG A 650 33.73 28.41 48.75
CA ARG A 650 33.91 27.64 47.51
C ARG A 650 32.55 27.60 46.82
N ASN A 651 32.44 28.30 45.70
CA ASN A 651 31.14 28.61 45.11
C ASN A 651 30.70 27.52 44.12
N ALA A 652 29.79 26.65 44.57
CA ALA A 652 29.21 25.59 43.76
C ALA A 652 28.40 26.14 42.56
N LEU A 653 27.83 27.34 42.67
CA LEU A 653 27.15 27.98 41.52
C LEU A 653 28.14 28.41 40.44
N ASP A 654 29.32 28.90 40.81
CA ASP A 654 30.37 29.22 39.84
C ASP A 654 30.87 27.95 39.13
N ALA A 655 30.90 26.81 39.84
CA ALA A 655 31.23 25.51 39.24
C ALA A 655 30.20 25.11 38.17
N VAL A 656 28.91 25.30 38.44
CA VAL A 656 27.84 25.08 37.44
C VAL A 656 28.01 26.00 36.24
N VAL A 657 28.25 27.30 36.45
CA VAL A 657 28.42 28.27 35.35
C VAL A 657 29.63 27.92 34.49
N LEU A 658 30.76 27.57 35.11
CA LEU A 658 31.97 27.19 34.40
C LEU A 658 31.80 25.86 33.65
N GLY A 659 31.17 24.87 34.28
CA GLY A 659 30.86 23.58 33.65
C GLY A 659 29.91 23.74 32.46
N TYR A 660 28.89 24.58 32.59
CA TYR A 660 27.95 24.92 31.51
C TYR A 660 28.68 25.61 30.34
N ASN A 661 29.59 26.55 30.62
CA ASN A 661 30.41 27.18 29.59
C ASN A 661 31.32 26.16 28.89
N GLY A 662 31.90 25.21 29.63
CA GLY A 662 32.64 24.08 29.06
C GLY A 662 31.79 23.26 28.10
N VAL A 663 30.56 22.91 28.49
CA VAL A 663 29.59 22.22 27.63
C VAL A 663 29.20 23.07 26.41
N SER A 664 29.07 24.40 26.57
CA SER A 664 28.78 25.31 25.46
C SER A 664 29.88 25.25 24.39
N MET A 665 31.15 25.20 24.81
CA MET A 665 32.28 25.07 23.88
C MET A 665 32.36 23.66 23.28
N LEU A 666 32.11 22.62 24.09
CA LEU A 666 32.11 21.22 23.65
C LEU A 666 31.21 20.97 22.43
N ARG A 667 30.07 21.67 22.32
CA ARG A 667 29.10 21.51 21.23
C ARG A 667 29.66 21.75 19.83
N GLN A 668 30.72 22.55 19.67
CA GLN A 668 31.35 22.73 18.36
C GLN A 668 32.05 21.43 17.89
N GLN A 669 32.37 20.52 18.81
CA GLN A 669 33.13 19.28 18.59
C GLN A 669 32.26 18.03 18.86
N THR A 670 30.94 18.16 18.85
CA THR A 670 30.00 17.03 18.85
C THR A 670 29.58 16.69 17.42
N ARG A 671 29.01 15.49 17.22
CA ARG A 671 28.46 15.11 15.91
C ARG A 671 27.17 15.88 15.59
N PRO A 672 26.78 16.00 14.31
CA PRO A 672 25.54 16.70 13.94
C PRO A 672 24.26 16.13 14.59
N HIS A 673 24.24 14.83 14.88
CA HIS A 673 23.12 14.13 15.52
C HIS A 673 23.17 14.15 17.06
N ASP A 674 24.30 14.51 17.66
CA ASP A 674 24.44 14.56 19.12
C ASP A 674 23.58 15.68 19.73
N ARG A 675 22.99 15.43 20.90
CA ARG A 675 22.31 16.45 21.69
C ARG A 675 22.76 16.40 23.14
N ILE A 676 22.89 17.58 23.75
CA ILE A 676 23.16 17.75 25.18
C ILE A 676 22.12 18.76 25.69
N HIS A 677 21.40 18.44 26.75
CA HIS A 677 20.43 19.33 27.39
C HIS A 677 20.69 19.34 28.90
N SER A 678 20.36 20.44 29.57
CA SER A 678 20.55 20.55 31.02
C SER A 678 19.60 21.52 31.69
N VAL A 679 19.32 21.30 32.97
CA VAL A 679 18.58 22.20 33.85
C VAL A 679 19.27 22.34 35.21
N ILE A 680 19.20 23.52 35.82
CA ILE A 680 19.63 23.76 37.20
C ILE A 680 18.43 23.52 38.11
N MET A 681 18.46 22.44 38.88
CA MET A 681 17.40 22.07 39.82
C MET A 681 17.54 22.84 41.15
N SER A 682 18.78 23.08 41.57
CA SER A 682 19.11 23.91 42.73
C SER A 682 20.39 24.70 42.44
N GLY A 683 20.32 26.03 42.56
CA GLY A 683 21.38 26.97 42.18
C GLY A 683 21.70 28.02 43.26
N GLY A 684 21.37 27.74 44.52
CA GLY A 684 21.51 28.68 45.64
C GLY A 684 20.24 29.45 45.98
N THR A 685 20.19 30.02 47.20
CA THR A 685 18.95 30.61 47.77
C THR A 685 19.01 32.12 47.98
N ARG A 686 20.21 32.71 48.13
CA ARG A 686 20.39 34.14 48.38
C ARG A 686 21.65 34.68 47.71
N PRO A 687 21.63 35.90 47.18
CA PRO A 687 22.80 36.48 46.50
C PRO A 687 23.92 36.92 47.45
N ASN A 688 23.63 37.12 48.74
CA ASN A 688 24.61 37.55 49.73
C ASN A 688 25.29 36.38 50.48
N VAL A 689 25.00 35.13 50.09
CA VAL A 689 25.62 33.91 50.63
C VAL A 689 26.26 33.16 49.47
N ILE A 690 27.53 32.79 49.60
CA ILE A 690 28.20 31.94 48.59
C ILE A 690 27.53 30.57 48.57
N THR A 691 27.07 30.13 47.41
CA THR A 691 26.34 28.86 47.24
C THR A 691 27.27 27.67 47.49
N SER A 692 26.97 26.86 48.51
CA SER A 692 27.73 25.65 48.87
C SER A 692 27.22 24.38 48.20
N PHE A 693 26.01 24.40 47.63
CA PHE A 693 25.40 23.21 47.06
C PHE A 693 24.61 23.57 45.80
N THR A 694 24.80 22.77 44.76
CA THR A 694 23.96 22.84 43.56
C THR A 694 23.63 21.44 43.07
N LYS A 695 22.49 21.30 42.40
CA LYS A 695 22.10 20.09 41.69
C LYS A 695 21.60 20.46 40.30
N THR A 696 22.14 19.81 39.28
CA THR A 696 21.76 19.97 37.89
C THR A 696 21.43 18.61 37.29
N GLN A 697 20.58 18.58 36.27
CA GLN A 697 20.28 17.36 35.52
C GLN A 697 20.72 17.56 34.07
N TYR A 698 21.41 16.57 33.51
CA TYR A 698 21.87 16.53 32.13
C TYR A 698 21.21 15.37 31.38
N CYS A 699 20.94 15.57 30.09
CA CYS A 699 20.47 14.56 29.16
C CYS A 699 21.32 14.62 27.89
N VAL A 700 22.05 13.55 27.61
CA VAL A 700 22.82 13.39 26.37
C VAL A 700 22.14 12.39 25.45
N ARG A 701 22.11 12.67 24.15
CA ARG A 701 21.56 11.77 23.12
C ARG A 701 22.52 11.61 21.95
N SER A 702 22.54 10.42 21.37
CA SER A 702 23.31 10.08 20.17
C SER A 702 22.66 8.90 19.45
N ASP A 703 23.16 8.55 18.27
CA ASP A 703 22.57 7.50 17.41
C ASP A 703 22.77 6.10 17.98
N THR A 704 23.79 5.90 18.82
CA THR A 704 24.05 4.64 19.50
C THR A 704 24.39 4.81 20.98
N LEU A 705 24.16 3.77 21.78
CA LEU A 705 24.50 3.76 23.20
C LEU A 705 25.99 4.00 23.46
N LYS A 706 26.84 3.44 22.59
CA LYS A 706 28.30 3.64 22.62
C LYS A 706 28.65 5.10 22.44
N GLU A 707 28.08 5.75 21.42
CA GLU A 707 28.32 7.16 21.16
C GLU A 707 27.76 8.07 22.26
N ALA A 708 26.57 7.77 22.78
CA ALA A 708 25.98 8.51 23.90
C ALA A 708 26.84 8.39 25.17
N THR A 709 27.44 7.22 25.45
CA THR A 709 28.35 7.02 26.58
C THR A 709 29.67 7.77 26.40
N ALA A 710 30.21 7.83 25.18
CA ALA A 710 31.39 8.65 24.88
C ALA A 710 31.08 10.15 25.06
N LEU A 711 29.89 10.60 24.63
CA LEU A 711 29.44 11.98 24.80
C LEU A 711 29.24 12.34 26.28
N GLU A 712 28.61 11.46 27.06
CA GLU A 712 28.48 11.60 28.52
C GLU A 712 29.83 11.81 29.18
N THR A 713 30.83 11.00 28.83
CA THR A 713 32.19 11.09 29.38
C THR A 713 32.80 12.48 29.14
N ARG A 714 32.60 13.04 27.94
CA ARG A 714 33.08 14.39 27.60
C ARG A 714 32.34 15.48 28.37
N VAL A 715 31.03 15.32 28.57
CA VAL A 715 30.24 16.26 29.40
C VAL A 715 30.69 16.21 30.85
N LYS A 716 30.91 15.02 31.42
CA LYS A 716 31.46 14.85 32.77
C LYS A 716 32.83 15.49 32.92
N ALA A 717 33.71 15.36 31.92
CA ALA A 717 35.02 16.03 31.93
C ALA A 717 34.91 17.58 32.04
N CYS A 718 33.88 18.21 31.46
CA CYS A 718 33.62 19.63 31.67
C CYS A 718 33.27 19.95 33.12
N MET A 719 32.51 19.07 33.78
CA MET A 719 32.14 19.22 35.19
C MET A 719 33.34 19.02 36.12
N GLU A 720 34.18 18.02 35.85
CA GLU A 720 35.45 17.80 36.58
C GLU A 720 36.39 18.99 36.49
N GLY A 721 36.53 19.58 35.30
CA GLY A 721 37.33 20.79 35.10
C GLY A 721 36.79 21.97 35.91
N ALA A 722 35.47 22.12 35.97
CA ALA A 722 34.82 23.16 36.75
C ALA A 722 34.96 22.95 38.27
N ALA A 723 34.82 21.71 38.74
CA ALA A 723 35.07 21.31 40.13
C ALA A 723 36.49 21.72 40.56
N THR A 724 37.47 21.35 39.73
CA THR A 724 38.89 21.65 39.95
C THR A 724 39.15 23.15 40.04
N ALA A 725 38.65 23.93 39.09
CA ALA A 725 38.87 25.37 39.02
C ALA A 725 38.23 26.14 40.19
N THR A 726 37.16 25.62 40.77
CA THR A 726 36.40 26.25 41.86
C THR A 726 36.67 25.64 43.23
N ALA A 727 37.58 24.65 43.31
CA ALA A 727 37.85 23.85 44.50
C ALA A 727 36.60 23.19 45.13
N CYS A 728 35.59 22.90 44.30
CA CYS A 728 34.40 22.16 44.70
C CYS A 728 34.61 20.66 44.47
N GLU A 729 33.80 19.84 45.14
CA GLU A 729 33.65 18.42 44.86
C GLU A 729 32.49 18.23 43.87
N VAL A 730 32.58 17.20 43.02
CA VAL A 730 31.53 16.84 42.07
C VAL A 730 31.14 15.37 42.23
N ASP A 731 29.84 15.09 42.18
CA ASP A 731 29.28 13.75 42.24
C ASP A 731 28.24 13.55 41.13
N TYR A 732 28.11 12.31 40.65
CA TYR A 732 27.18 11.94 39.58
C TYR A 732 26.23 10.85 40.02
N GLU A 733 24.95 11.09 39.80
CA GLU A 733 23.90 10.11 40.00
C GLU A 733 23.30 9.77 38.63
N VAL A 734 23.41 8.51 38.21
CA VAL A 734 22.74 8.05 36.99
C VAL A 734 21.24 8.03 37.25
N ASP A 735 20.48 8.70 36.39
CA ASP A 735 19.02 8.75 36.49
C ASP A 735 18.42 7.62 35.65
N ASN A 736 18.61 7.68 34.32
CA ASN A 736 18.14 6.64 33.41
C ASN A 736 18.98 6.61 32.13
N ALA A 737 19.15 5.41 31.55
CA ALA A 737 19.88 5.19 30.31
C ALA A 737 19.09 4.28 29.35
N TYR A 738 18.69 4.85 28.22
CA TYR A 738 18.05 4.14 27.11
C TYR A 738 19.05 3.90 25.98
N ALA A 739 19.10 2.65 25.53
CA ALA A 739 19.87 2.29 24.36
C ALA A 739 19.12 2.68 23.08
N ASP A 740 19.84 2.80 21.96
CA ASP A 740 19.21 2.89 20.65
C ASP A 740 18.46 1.60 20.32
N LEU A 741 17.28 1.71 19.72
CA LEU A 741 16.55 0.55 19.27
C LEU A 741 17.25 -0.08 18.05
N ARG A 742 17.41 -1.41 18.13
CA ARG A 742 17.98 -2.25 17.06
C ARG A 742 16.93 -3.26 16.58
N PRO A 743 16.02 -2.85 15.68
CA PRO A 743 14.98 -3.74 15.19
C PRO A 743 15.60 -4.90 14.42
N ASN A 744 15.12 -6.12 14.68
CA ASN A 744 15.47 -7.30 13.91
C ASN A 744 14.78 -7.24 12.55
N ARG A 745 15.55 -7.22 11.45
CA ARG A 745 15.03 -6.98 10.09
C ARG A 745 14.06 -8.09 9.68
N THR A 746 14.36 -9.34 10.01
CA THR A 746 13.47 -10.47 9.72
C THR A 746 12.12 -10.33 10.44
N ILE A 747 12.11 -9.93 11.73
CA ILE A 747 10.83 -9.70 12.45
C ILE A 747 10.06 -8.52 11.86
N CYS A 748 10.75 -7.44 11.46
CA CYS A 748 10.14 -6.30 10.78
C CYS A 748 9.44 -6.72 9.48
N SER A 749 10.09 -7.53 8.64
CA SER A 749 9.50 -8.05 7.40
C SER A 749 8.28 -8.93 7.67
N LEU A 750 8.36 -9.83 8.66
CA LEU A 750 7.22 -10.69 9.04
C LEU A 750 6.01 -9.87 9.49
N TYR A 751 6.24 -8.83 10.29
CA TYR A 751 5.16 -7.92 10.72
C TYR A 751 4.58 -7.16 9.51
N ALA A 752 5.43 -6.60 8.65
CA ALA A 752 4.98 -5.86 7.47
C ALA A 752 4.15 -6.74 6.51
N ASP A 753 4.63 -7.95 6.23
CA ASP A 753 3.93 -8.94 5.40
C ASP A 753 2.57 -9.32 6.01
N ALA A 754 2.52 -9.50 7.33
CA ALA A 754 1.28 -9.81 8.03
C ALA A 754 0.27 -8.65 7.95
N MET A 755 0.73 -7.42 8.22
CA MET A 755 -0.11 -6.21 8.17
C MET A 755 -0.69 -5.92 6.78
N ALA A 756 0.00 -6.35 5.72
CA ALA A 756 -0.46 -6.25 4.33
C ALA A 756 -1.46 -7.36 3.91
N LEU A 757 -1.74 -8.35 4.77
CA LEU A 757 -2.71 -9.39 4.43
C LEU A 757 -4.12 -8.81 4.29
N PRO A 758 -4.95 -9.29 3.34
CA PRO A 758 -6.31 -8.77 3.13
C PRO A 758 -7.26 -8.90 4.32
N CYS A 759 -6.93 -9.73 5.31
CA CYS A 759 -7.70 -9.87 6.55
C CYS A 759 -7.35 -8.83 7.63
N ILE A 760 -6.25 -8.08 7.44
CA ILE A 760 -5.85 -6.95 8.29
C ILE A 760 -5.95 -5.64 7.50
N ASP A 761 -5.46 -5.62 6.26
CA ASP A 761 -5.57 -4.50 5.31
C ASP A 761 -5.05 -3.16 5.88
N SER A 762 -3.91 -3.23 6.58
CA SER A 762 -3.28 -2.07 7.24
C SER A 762 -1.77 -2.04 6.96
N PRO A 763 -1.34 -1.95 5.69
CA PRO A 763 0.08 -2.08 5.33
C PRO A 763 0.93 -1.01 6.01
N VAL A 764 2.12 -1.40 6.45
CA VAL A 764 3.11 -0.55 7.12
C VAL A 764 4.39 -0.46 6.30
N ALA A 765 5.12 0.64 6.44
CA ALA A 765 6.38 0.83 5.74
C ALA A 765 7.46 -0.09 6.33
N CYS A 766 8.30 -0.68 5.49
CA CYS A 766 9.45 -1.47 5.95
C CYS A 766 10.66 -1.15 5.07
N ASP A 767 11.30 -0.03 5.36
CA ASP A 767 12.47 0.46 4.63
C ASP A 767 13.71 0.40 5.51
N PHE A 768 14.62 -0.51 5.19
CA PHE A 768 15.84 -0.71 5.98
C PHE A 768 16.98 0.25 5.62
N GLU A 769 16.90 0.90 4.46
CA GLU A 769 18.02 1.62 3.87
C GLU A 769 17.90 3.14 4.09
N HIS A 770 16.68 3.70 4.03
CA HIS A 770 16.47 5.15 4.10
C HIS A 770 15.63 5.62 5.29
N ALA A 771 15.22 4.72 6.19
CA ALA A 771 14.45 5.11 7.37
C ALA A 771 15.30 5.99 8.30
N PRO A 772 14.94 7.28 8.50
CA PRO A 772 15.64 8.13 9.45
C PRO A 772 15.40 7.62 10.88
N PRO A 773 16.35 7.83 11.81
CA PRO A 773 16.10 7.58 13.22
C PRO A 773 14.87 8.36 13.71
N VAL A 774 13.98 7.67 14.40
CA VAL A 774 12.89 8.26 15.15
C VAL A 774 13.51 9.09 16.28
N PRO A 775 13.20 10.39 16.39
CA PRO A 775 13.80 11.29 17.38
C PRO A 775 13.27 11.07 18.83
N GLY A 776 12.92 9.82 19.17
CA GLY A 776 12.52 9.34 20.49
C GLY A 776 13.57 8.42 21.10
N SER A 777 13.35 8.00 22.34
CA SER A 777 14.18 7.05 23.09
C SER A 777 13.27 6.18 23.94
N THR A 778 13.53 4.89 23.98
CA THR A 778 12.65 3.91 24.66
C THR A 778 13.48 2.81 25.32
N ASP A 779 13.02 2.27 26.44
CA ASP A 779 13.69 1.16 27.13
C ASP A 779 13.54 -0.19 26.41
N GLN A 780 12.68 -0.28 25.38
CA GLN A 780 12.68 -1.38 24.42
C GLN A 780 14.00 -1.44 23.62
N GLY A 781 14.70 -0.31 23.51
CA GLY A 781 16.07 -0.25 23.00
C GLY A 781 16.99 -1.15 23.83
N ASN A 782 16.90 -1.12 25.16
CA ASN A 782 17.71 -1.96 26.04
C ASN A 782 17.39 -3.46 25.86
N VAL A 783 16.12 -3.81 25.62
CA VAL A 783 15.72 -5.20 25.32
C VAL A 783 16.37 -5.68 24.02
N SER A 784 16.47 -4.82 23.01
CA SER A 784 17.12 -5.13 21.72
C SER A 784 18.62 -5.43 21.79
N TYR A 785 19.26 -5.15 22.92
CA TYR A 785 20.67 -5.51 23.17
C TYR A 785 20.82 -6.90 23.78
N VAL A 786 19.78 -7.44 24.42
CA VAL A 786 19.84 -8.73 25.11
C VAL A 786 19.15 -9.85 24.34
N VAL A 787 18.14 -9.54 23.54
CA VAL A 787 17.40 -10.52 22.71
C VAL A 787 16.98 -9.94 21.36
N PRO A 788 16.78 -10.77 20.30
CA PRO A 788 16.18 -10.34 19.05
C PRO A 788 14.86 -9.60 19.32
N SER A 789 14.77 -8.35 18.91
CA SER A 789 13.66 -7.48 19.30
C SER A 789 13.04 -6.73 18.13
N PHE A 790 11.75 -6.46 18.25
CA PHE A 790 10.96 -5.67 17.31
C PHE A 790 10.16 -4.61 18.08
N HIS A 791 10.10 -3.43 17.50
CA HIS A 791 9.30 -2.32 17.98
C HIS A 791 8.83 -1.50 16.78
N GLY A 792 7.64 -1.87 16.27
CA GLY A 792 7.01 -1.19 15.13
C GLY A 792 6.14 -0.02 15.56
N GLY A 793 5.78 0.85 14.63
CA GLY A 793 4.80 1.91 14.81
C GLY A 793 3.52 1.63 14.01
N PHE A 794 2.37 2.05 14.54
CA PHE A 794 1.11 2.15 13.79
C PHE A 794 0.50 3.54 13.99
N ALA A 795 -0.08 4.09 12.93
CA ALA A 795 -0.64 5.43 12.91
C ALA A 795 -2.09 5.40 13.39
N ILE A 796 -2.45 6.30 14.31
CA ILE A 796 -3.83 6.54 14.73
C ILE A 796 -4.33 7.90 14.20
N PRO A 797 -5.64 8.10 13.98
CA PRO A 797 -6.16 9.36 13.46
C PRO A 797 -5.94 10.51 14.44
N CYS A 798 -5.07 11.45 14.07
CA CYS A 798 -4.78 12.65 14.83
C CYS A 798 -4.91 13.90 13.95
N PRO A 799 -5.48 15.01 14.46
CA PRO A 799 -5.42 16.29 13.75
C PRO A 799 -3.98 16.80 13.67
N PRO A 800 -3.65 17.66 12.68
CA PRO A 800 -2.32 18.27 12.57
C PRO A 800 -1.89 18.93 13.89
N GLY A 801 -0.67 18.64 14.35
CA GLY A 801 -0.12 19.17 15.59
C GLY A 801 -0.38 18.30 16.84
N ALA A 802 -1.27 17.31 16.78
CA ALA A 802 -1.47 16.33 17.85
C ALA A 802 -0.41 15.22 17.79
N TYR A 803 0.82 15.54 18.17
CA TYR A 803 1.92 14.58 18.31
C TYR A 803 1.92 13.91 19.69
N ASN A 804 2.61 12.78 19.84
CA ASN A 804 2.87 12.16 21.15
C ASN A 804 3.35 13.23 22.16
N HIS A 805 2.95 13.06 23.42
CA HIS A 805 3.20 13.95 24.56
C HIS A 805 2.45 15.29 24.47
N THR A 806 1.33 15.32 23.74
CA THR A 806 0.39 16.45 23.72
C THR A 806 -0.99 16.02 24.18
N LYS A 807 -1.76 16.95 24.75
CA LYS A 807 -3.18 16.72 25.10
C LYS A 807 -4.03 16.33 23.88
N GLY A 808 -3.65 16.81 22.70
CA GLY A 808 -4.32 16.45 21.44
C GLY A 808 -4.18 14.96 21.14
N PHE A 809 -2.98 14.39 21.33
CA PHE A 809 -2.75 12.96 21.13
C PHE A 809 -3.45 12.10 22.18
N THR A 810 -3.51 12.54 23.44
CA THR A 810 -4.31 11.87 24.47
C THR A 810 -5.75 11.68 24.02
N ALA A 811 -6.38 12.72 23.46
CA ALA A 811 -7.75 12.64 22.96
C ALA A 811 -7.90 11.60 21.83
N CYS A 812 -6.90 11.47 20.97
CA CYS A 812 -6.87 10.49 19.88
C CYS A 812 -6.65 9.06 20.38
N ALA A 813 -5.76 8.86 21.35
CA ALA A 813 -5.40 7.56 21.90
C ALA A 813 -6.55 6.86 22.66
N GLY A 814 -7.57 7.62 23.08
CA GLY A 814 -8.77 7.09 23.73
C GLY A 814 -9.93 6.78 22.78
N THR A 815 -9.72 6.87 21.46
CA THR A 815 -10.81 6.67 20.48
C THR A 815 -11.00 5.19 20.11
N ASP A 816 -12.23 4.85 19.74
CA ASP A 816 -12.61 3.54 19.22
C ASP A 816 -11.83 3.13 17.97
N GLU A 817 -11.53 4.10 17.11
CA GLU A 817 -10.75 3.88 15.89
C GLU A 817 -9.29 3.57 16.22
N ALA A 818 -8.70 4.27 17.21
CA ALA A 818 -7.35 3.97 17.69
C ALA A 818 -7.27 2.57 18.32
N HIS A 819 -8.29 2.17 19.08
CA HIS A 819 -8.41 0.80 19.60
C HIS A 819 -8.43 -0.24 18.47
N LYS A 820 -9.27 -0.03 17.44
CA LYS A 820 -9.34 -0.93 16.28
C LYS A 820 -7.99 -1.10 15.58
N LEU A 821 -7.26 0.01 15.36
CA LEU A 821 -5.94 -0.04 14.74
C LEU A 821 -4.89 -0.74 15.63
N ALA A 822 -5.03 -0.64 16.96
CA ALA A 822 -4.21 -1.41 17.89
C ALA A 822 -4.51 -2.92 17.81
N ILE A 823 -5.77 -3.31 17.56
CA ILE A 823 -6.16 -4.70 17.30
C ILE A 823 -5.58 -5.22 15.97
N ASP A 824 -5.59 -4.39 14.92
CA ASP A 824 -4.99 -4.75 13.63
C ASP A 824 -3.46 -4.94 13.76
N ALA A 825 -2.79 -4.03 14.47
CA ALA A 825 -1.38 -4.18 14.82
C ALA A 825 -1.11 -5.44 15.67
N ALA A 826 -2.01 -5.78 16.59
CA ALA A 826 -1.90 -7.00 17.39
C ALA A 826 -1.98 -8.27 16.55
N LYS A 827 -2.83 -8.29 15.51
CA LYS A 827 -2.89 -9.41 14.56
C LYS A 827 -1.58 -9.55 13.82
N GLY A 828 -1.01 -8.45 13.31
CA GLY A 828 0.32 -8.46 12.68
C GLY A 828 1.40 -9.03 13.59
N MET A 829 1.45 -8.56 14.84
CA MET A 829 2.40 -9.06 15.86
C MET A 829 2.19 -10.54 16.22
N ALA A 830 0.94 -11.01 16.29
CA ALA A 830 0.64 -12.42 16.56
C ALA A 830 1.12 -13.33 15.42
N MET A 831 0.92 -12.90 14.17
CA MET A 831 1.35 -13.63 12.98
C MET A 831 2.88 -13.74 12.91
N ALA A 832 3.59 -12.64 13.18
CA ALA A 832 5.04 -12.64 13.26
C ALA A 832 5.55 -13.56 14.40
N GLY A 833 4.91 -13.52 15.57
CA GLY A 833 5.23 -14.40 16.69
C GLY A 833 5.04 -15.89 16.37
N LEU A 834 3.94 -16.26 15.70
CA LEU A 834 3.71 -17.64 15.25
C LEU A 834 4.75 -18.10 14.24
N ALA A 835 5.17 -17.24 13.31
CA ALA A 835 6.23 -17.57 12.37
C ALA A 835 7.55 -17.89 13.10
N ILE A 836 7.90 -17.13 14.13
CA ILE A 836 9.11 -17.36 14.95
C ILE A 836 9.02 -18.68 15.72
N LEU A 837 7.84 -19.01 16.27
CA LEU A 837 7.64 -20.26 17.00
C LEU A 837 7.74 -21.47 16.07
N ASN A 838 7.14 -21.38 14.88
CA ASN A 838 6.88 -22.52 14.00
C ASN A 838 7.98 -22.79 12.95
N ASP A 839 8.77 -21.78 12.59
CA ASP A 839 9.74 -21.88 11.50
C ASP A 839 11.19 -21.80 12.04
N GLU A 840 11.91 -22.92 11.94
CA GLU A 840 13.31 -23.03 12.33
C GLU A 840 14.21 -22.08 11.53
N ALA A 841 13.95 -21.88 10.24
CA ALA A 841 14.77 -21.03 9.40
C ALA A 841 14.58 -19.55 9.78
N VAL A 842 13.34 -19.14 10.08
CA VAL A 842 13.06 -17.81 10.64
C VAL A 842 13.79 -17.63 11.96
N ALA A 843 13.65 -18.58 12.90
CA ALA A 843 14.30 -18.49 14.20
C ALA A 843 15.83 -18.44 14.11
N ALA A 844 16.44 -19.23 13.21
CA ALA A 844 17.87 -19.17 12.97
C ALA A 844 18.28 -17.80 12.42
N LYS A 845 17.50 -17.24 11.49
CA LYS A 845 17.81 -15.96 10.85
C LYS A 845 17.73 -14.78 11.81
N ILE A 846 16.70 -14.71 12.67
CA ILE A 846 16.59 -13.63 13.66
C ILE A 846 17.80 -13.62 14.61
N TRP A 847 18.30 -14.80 15.01
CA TRP A 847 19.45 -14.91 15.89
C TRP A 847 20.79 -14.64 15.18
N GLU A 848 20.90 -14.98 13.90
CA GLU A 848 22.03 -14.60 13.05
C GLU A 848 22.16 -13.06 12.98
N GLU A 849 21.06 -12.38 12.65
CA GLU A 849 21.00 -10.91 12.56
C GLU A 849 21.32 -10.24 13.90
N PHE A 850 20.77 -10.76 15.00
CA PHE A 850 21.05 -10.25 16.34
C PHE A 850 22.54 -10.38 16.71
N LYS A 851 23.15 -11.54 16.45
CA LYS A 851 24.58 -11.76 16.71
C LYS A 851 25.47 -10.88 15.82
N ALA A 852 25.09 -10.68 14.56
CA ALA A 852 25.80 -9.79 13.65
C ALA A 852 25.80 -8.34 14.16
N ASN A 853 24.64 -7.83 14.62
CA ASN A 853 24.55 -6.50 15.23
C ASN A 853 25.42 -6.37 16.48
N ARG A 854 25.45 -7.37 17.36
CA ARG A 854 26.33 -7.37 18.54
C ARG A 854 27.82 -7.39 18.19
N ALA A 855 28.22 -8.14 17.15
CA ALA A 855 29.61 -8.21 16.73
C ALA A 855 30.15 -6.88 16.15
N LEU A 856 29.27 -6.03 15.60
CA LEU A 856 29.64 -4.68 15.14
C LEU A 856 30.09 -3.79 16.31
N ASP A 857 29.46 -3.92 17.49
CA ASP A 857 29.88 -3.18 18.69
C ASP A 857 31.29 -3.56 19.13
N GLU A 858 31.62 -4.85 19.05
CA GLU A 858 32.90 -5.43 19.49
C GLU A 858 34.07 -5.12 18.53
N LYS A 859 33.80 -4.99 17.23
CA LYS A 859 34.84 -4.70 16.23
C LYS A 859 35.26 -3.24 16.19
N GLU A 860 34.36 -2.31 16.49
CA GLU A 860 34.69 -0.89 16.57
C GLU A 860 35.31 -0.48 17.93
N LEU A 861 35.64 -1.45 18.80
CA LEU A 861 36.37 -1.26 20.07
C LEU A 861 37.90 -1.34 19.91
N TYR A 862 38.39 -1.68 18.71
CA TYR A 862 39.79 -1.62 18.28
C TYR A 862 39.97 -0.53 17.24
#